data_AF-A0ABC8LZJ9-F1
#
_entry.id   AF-A0ABC8LZJ9-F1
#
_cell.length_a   1.000
_cell.length_b   1.000
_cell.length_c   1.000
_cell.angle_alpha   90.00
_cell.angle_beta   90.00
_cell.angle_gamma   90.00
#
_symmetry.space_group_name_H-M   'P 1'
#
loop_
_entity.id
_entity.type
_entity.pdbx_description
1 polymer ?
#
loop_
_entity_poly.entity_id
_entity_poly.type
_entity_poly.pdbx_seq_one_letter_code
_entity_poly.pdbx_strand_id
1 'polypeptide(L)'
;MDSSSRTRSKNPTTTNHNPTGSTVRDSSKTGKKRGSRSYDDGDCNNLPVKKPRTMVIPHQTGNKIMEPRTRRLSRQFWKAGDDKEEERPPRNCGNDAAIRVHPQFLHANATSHKWALGAFAELLDNSLDEACNGATYVHVDSTTNAKDGKSSMLIVQDNGGGMDPNRFRECLSLGYSRKRNISNMVGQYGNGFKTSTMRLGADAIVFSRSRGANGGNTTQSVGMLSYTYLYETRKSEAVVPTVDFELVDNNWVPLTHDSEDKWFDNLETIVKWAPYLSQQNMFDQFDLLEEQGTRIVIYNLWDDDEGKLELDFDTDAHDIQLRGVNRDEKKIEMAKAYPNSRHFLTYRHSLRSYASILYLRLPPNFRIILRGKEVEHHSLLEDMMMTEDITYRPVASPELSLDEDMVAALKIGFVKDAHHHIDIQGFNVYHKNRLIKPFWRVWNAAGSDGRGVIGLLEADFIQPAHNKQGFERTALLARVENRLNKYQKTYWCKRCHEIGYAPRRMQKNVESCDMEASQVTNNAAPAQSRPKRNSQKEATQTQASVAKTTLEIGLRNRTNGVGIRSLSHPHPTPASMESDNSTSFTYMRLRQLRRPHPPPHPPPRRPPRLLPLRRRAEASRHGDPPLLQEQTGESDQNRQSGSR
;
A
#
# COMPACT_ATOMS: atom_id res chain seq x y z
N MET A 1 -61.55 30.36 -14.01
CA MET A 1 -61.37 29.98 -15.43
C MET A 1 -61.18 28.48 -15.49
N ASP A 2 -61.62 27.86 -16.57
CA ASP A 2 -62.50 26.70 -16.41
C ASP A 2 -61.90 25.33 -16.64
N SER A 3 -62.33 24.41 -15.77
CA SER A 3 -63.24 23.32 -16.14
C SER A 3 -63.27 22.88 -17.62
N SER A 4 -63.04 21.59 -17.91
CA SER A 4 -64.04 20.72 -18.57
C SER A 4 -63.52 19.29 -18.83
N SER A 5 -64.44 18.38 -19.13
CA SER A 5 -64.23 16.94 -19.34
C SER A 5 -65.21 16.38 -20.38
N ARG A 6 -64.96 15.15 -20.91
CA ARG A 6 -65.79 14.24 -21.79
C ARG A 6 -65.04 13.83 -23.08
N THR A 7 -65.37 12.79 -23.87
CA THR A 7 -66.42 11.71 -23.92
C THR A 7 -65.83 10.50 -24.73
N ARG A 8 -66.38 9.28 -24.88
CA ARG A 8 -67.56 8.51 -24.37
C ARG A 8 -67.25 7.00 -24.46
N SER A 9 -67.97 6.13 -23.75
CA SER A 9 -67.95 4.66 -23.90
C SER A 9 -68.92 4.12 -24.96
N LYS A 10 -68.66 2.89 -25.46
CA LYS A 10 -69.65 1.94 -26.04
C LYS A 10 -69.21 0.48 -25.85
N ASN A 11 -70.11 -0.36 -25.34
CA ASN A 11 -70.15 -1.83 -25.53
C ASN A 11 -71.45 -2.18 -26.28
N PRO A 12 -71.57 -3.38 -26.88
CA PRO A 12 -72.54 -4.33 -26.33
C PRO A 12 -72.13 -5.83 -26.35
N THR A 13 -72.93 -6.59 -25.58
CA THR A 13 -73.21 -8.06 -25.49
C THR A 13 -73.07 -8.90 -26.78
N THR A 14 -72.81 -10.23 -26.81
CA THR A 14 -72.60 -11.33 -25.80
C THR A 14 -71.87 -12.53 -26.50
N THR A 15 -71.89 -13.87 -26.23
CA THR A 15 -72.75 -14.77 -25.41
C THR A 15 -72.13 -16.17 -25.12
N ASN A 16 -72.29 -16.64 -23.88
CA ASN A 16 -72.51 -18.02 -23.36
C ASN A 16 -71.56 -19.25 -23.54
N HIS A 17 -71.45 -19.97 -22.40
CA HIS A 17 -71.24 -21.41 -22.14
C HIS A 17 -69.82 -22.04 -22.25
N ASN A 18 -69.42 -23.06 -21.48
CA ASN A 18 -69.65 -23.60 -20.10
C ASN A 18 -69.13 -25.08 -20.05
N PRO A 19 -68.98 -25.78 -18.90
CA PRO A 19 -68.34 -25.38 -17.63
C PRO A 19 -67.50 -26.52 -16.94
N THR A 20 -66.81 -26.19 -15.84
CA THR A 20 -66.53 -27.01 -14.60
C THR A 20 -66.27 -28.54 -14.61
N GLY A 21 -65.35 -29.00 -13.75
CA GLY A 21 -65.41 -30.37 -13.18
C GLY A 21 -64.33 -30.72 -12.14
N SER A 22 -64.74 -31.03 -10.89
CA SER A 22 -63.84 -31.50 -9.81
C SER A 22 -64.58 -32.38 -8.80
N THR A 23 -64.05 -33.56 -8.42
CA THR A 23 -64.54 -34.32 -7.24
C THR A 23 -63.58 -35.44 -6.81
N VAL A 24 -63.86 -36.07 -5.66
CA VAL A 24 -63.04 -37.07 -4.94
C VAL A 24 -63.89 -38.32 -4.63
N ARG A 25 -63.33 -39.55 -4.74
CA ARG A 25 -63.56 -40.70 -3.81
C ARG A 25 -62.87 -42.02 -4.21
N ASP A 26 -61.93 -42.48 -3.36
CA ASP A 26 -62.01 -43.65 -2.46
C ASP A 26 -62.40 -45.08 -2.95
N SER A 27 -61.94 -46.08 -2.17
CA SER A 27 -62.54 -47.43 -1.90
C SER A 27 -62.06 -48.75 -2.57
N SER A 28 -60.93 -49.28 -2.07
CA SER A 28 -60.89 -50.56 -1.29
C SER A 28 -60.67 -51.99 -1.91
N LYS A 29 -59.90 -52.79 -1.15
CA LYS A 29 -59.99 -54.26 -0.83
C LYS A 29 -59.67 -55.37 -1.87
N THR A 30 -58.63 -56.18 -1.58
CA THR A 30 -58.55 -57.68 -1.40
C THR A 30 -57.14 -58.22 -1.73
N GLY A 31 -56.62 -59.35 -1.22
CA GLY A 31 -56.77 -59.93 0.13
C GLY A 31 -56.97 -61.46 0.26
N LYS A 32 -55.90 -62.28 0.39
CA LYS A 32 -55.85 -63.54 1.23
C LYS A 32 -54.48 -64.26 1.28
N LYS A 33 -54.35 -65.22 2.22
CA LYS A 33 -53.14 -66.01 2.61
C LYS A 33 -53.22 -67.50 2.22
N ARG A 34 -52.06 -68.18 2.14
CA ARG A 34 -51.69 -69.60 2.50
C ARG A 34 -50.15 -69.71 2.33
N GLY A 35 -49.32 -70.50 3.04
CA GLY A 35 -49.49 -71.53 4.08
C GLY A 35 -49.16 -72.95 3.55
N SER A 36 -48.43 -73.87 4.21
CA SER A 36 -47.59 -73.84 5.44
C SER A 36 -47.03 -75.25 5.78
N ARG A 37 -45.79 -75.38 6.34
CA ARG A 37 -45.20 -76.61 7.00
C ARG A 37 -44.98 -77.83 6.05
N SER A 38 -44.21 -78.90 6.34
CA SER A 38 -43.05 -79.27 7.21
C SER A 38 -42.60 -80.73 6.82
N TYR A 39 -41.61 -81.47 7.34
CA TYR A 39 -40.56 -81.33 8.39
C TYR A 39 -39.43 -82.42 8.15
N ASP A 40 -38.50 -82.60 9.11
CA ASP A 40 -37.70 -83.82 9.45
C ASP A 40 -36.71 -84.47 8.43
N ASP A 41 -35.54 -85.02 8.80
CA ASP A 41 -34.71 -84.97 10.03
C ASP A 41 -33.24 -85.36 9.70
N GLY A 42 -32.25 -85.08 10.58
CA GLY A 42 -30.86 -85.57 10.49
C GLY A 42 -29.78 -84.55 10.90
N ASP A 43 -29.10 -84.77 12.04
CA ASP A 43 -28.09 -83.87 12.63
C ASP A 43 -26.63 -84.31 12.39
N CYS A 44 -25.70 -83.33 12.29
CA CYS A 44 -24.36 -83.32 12.92
C CYS A 44 -23.45 -82.17 12.42
N ASN A 45 -23.58 -80.99 13.04
CA ASN A 45 -22.52 -80.00 13.40
C ASN A 45 -21.48 -79.41 12.39
N ASN A 46 -21.41 -78.06 12.42
CA ASN A 46 -20.23 -77.19 12.27
C ASN A 46 -19.59 -76.88 10.89
N LEU A 47 -20.31 -75.98 10.18
CA LEU A 47 -19.91 -74.79 9.41
C LEU A 47 -18.56 -74.06 9.76
N PRO A 48 -18.07 -73.06 8.97
CA PRO A 48 -18.64 -72.47 7.74
C PRO A 48 -17.71 -72.29 6.51
N VAL A 49 -18.27 -72.59 5.34
CA VAL A 49 -18.33 -71.75 4.12
C VAL A 49 -17.06 -71.00 3.64
N LYS A 50 -16.50 -71.50 2.53
CA LYS A 50 -16.20 -70.67 1.34
C LYS A 50 -17.04 -71.21 0.17
N LYS A 51 -17.57 -70.34 -0.71
CA LYS A 51 -18.20 -70.73 -1.99
C LYS A 51 -17.57 -69.97 -3.17
N PRO A 52 -17.57 -70.53 -4.39
CA PRO A 52 -16.49 -70.27 -5.35
C PRO A 52 -16.80 -69.20 -6.41
N ARG A 53 -15.73 -68.76 -7.10
CA ARG A 53 -15.78 -67.99 -8.35
C ARG A 53 -16.38 -68.81 -9.50
N THR A 54 -17.11 -68.12 -10.37
CA THR A 54 -17.04 -68.34 -11.83
C THR A 54 -16.58 -67.02 -12.45
N MET A 55 -15.72 -67.07 -13.48
CA MET A 55 -15.11 -65.86 -14.06
C MET A 55 -15.90 -65.33 -15.25
N VAL A 56 -15.99 -64.00 -15.37
CA VAL A 56 -16.30 -63.29 -16.60
C VAL A 56 -15.20 -62.24 -16.79
N ILE A 57 -14.63 -62.16 -17.99
CA ILE A 57 -13.51 -61.27 -18.30
C ILE A 57 -14.06 -59.87 -18.66
N PRO A 58 -13.68 -58.80 -17.95
CA PRO A 58 -14.09 -57.44 -18.33
C PRO A 58 -13.28 -56.94 -19.52
N HIS A 59 -13.94 -56.50 -20.59
CA HIS A 59 -13.28 -55.70 -21.63
C HIS A 59 -12.83 -54.35 -21.05
N GLN A 60 -11.66 -53.87 -21.48
CA GLN A 60 -11.15 -52.56 -21.09
C GLN A 60 -11.87 -51.43 -21.87
N THR A 61 -12.79 -50.72 -21.22
CA THR A 61 -13.27 -49.40 -21.66
C THR A 61 -12.73 -48.33 -20.70
N GLY A 62 -11.52 -47.87 -21.00
CA GLY A 62 -10.69 -47.01 -20.12
C GLY A 62 -11.14 -45.56 -19.97
N ASN A 63 -12.41 -45.31 -19.64
CA ASN A 63 -12.88 -43.98 -19.25
C ASN A 63 -12.44 -43.65 -17.82
N LYS A 64 -11.17 -43.23 -17.66
CA LYS A 64 -10.79 -42.39 -16.53
C LYS A 64 -11.62 -41.11 -16.63
N ILE A 65 -12.56 -40.91 -15.70
CA ILE A 65 -13.07 -39.58 -15.39
C ILE A 65 -11.89 -38.83 -14.77
N MET A 66 -11.13 -38.15 -15.62
CA MET A 66 -10.12 -37.22 -15.19
C MET A 66 -10.86 -35.99 -14.69
N GLU A 67 -10.79 -35.70 -13.39
CA GLU A 67 -11.25 -34.42 -12.87
C GLU A 67 -10.62 -33.29 -13.71
N PRO A 68 -11.41 -32.25 -14.07
CA PRO A 68 -10.88 -31.15 -14.87
C PRO A 68 -9.75 -30.50 -14.08
N ARG A 69 -8.51 -30.71 -14.53
CA ARG A 69 -7.33 -30.10 -13.92
C ARG A 69 -7.49 -28.59 -13.97
N THR A 70 -7.89 -27.99 -12.86
CA THR A 70 -7.75 -26.56 -12.63
C THR A 70 -6.31 -26.20 -12.96
N ARG A 71 -6.12 -25.21 -13.83
CA ARG A 71 -4.77 -24.70 -14.10
C ARG A 71 -4.26 -24.18 -12.76
N ARG A 72 -3.10 -24.68 -12.31
CA ARG A 72 -2.49 -24.14 -11.09
C ARG A 72 -2.12 -22.69 -11.36
N LEU A 73 -2.48 -21.82 -10.42
CA LEU A 73 -2.13 -20.41 -10.46
C LEU A 73 -0.61 -20.23 -10.68
N SER A 74 -0.24 -19.35 -11.61
CA SER A 74 1.18 -18.96 -11.81
C SER A 74 1.75 -18.41 -10.51
N ARG A 75 2.89 -18.94 -10.08
CA ARG A 75 3.63 -18.45 -8.90
C ARG A 75 4.54 -17.27 -9.20
N GLN A 76 4.72 -16.92 -10.47
CA GLN A 76 5.42 -15.69 -10.88
C GLN A 76 4.42 -14.54 -10.94
N PHE A 77 4.59 -13.52 -10.07
CA PHE A 77 3.64 -12.43 -9.86
C PHE A 77 3.19 -11.77 -11.18
N TRP A 78 4.15 -11.35 -12.02
CA TRP A 78 3.88 -10.65 -13.28
C TRP A 78 3.23 -11.48 -14.39
N LYS A 79 2.92 -12.76 -14.13
CA LYS A 79 2.27 -13.70 -15.06
C LYS A 79 0.97 -14.30 -14.47
N ALA A 80 0.54 -13.81 -13.31
CA ALA A 80 -0.68 -14.27 -12.64
C ALA A 80 -1.91 -13.61 -13.26
N GLY A 81 -2.81 -14.43 -13.83
CA GLY A 81 -4.03 -13.94 -14.49
C GLY A 81 -3.95 -13.77 -16.01
N ASP A 82 -2.81 -14.05 -16.65
CA ASP A 82 -2.65 -14.09 -18.12
C ASP A 82 -3.33 -15.31 -18.79
N ASP A 83 -4.10 -16.09 -18.04
CA ASP A 83 -4.86 -17.22 -18.56
C ASP A 83 -5.93 -16.78 -19.56
N LYS A 84 -5.92 -17.39 -20.74
CA LYS A 84 -7.03 -17.28 -21.69
C LYS A 84 -8.26 -17.96 -21.10
N GLU A 85 -9.23 -17.15 -20.68
CA GLU A 85 -10.56 -17.60 -20.25
C GLU A 85 -11.31 -18.27 -21.42
N GLU A 86 -11.21 -19.60 -21.51
CA GLU A 86 -11.88 -20.41 -22.53
C GLU A 86 -13.40 -20.57 -22.25
N GLU A 87 -13.85 -20.31 -21.03
CA GLU A 87 -15.25 -20.38 -20.60
C GLU A 87 -15.67 -19.08 -19.90
N ARG A 88 -16.83 -18.52 -20.28
CA ARG A 88 -17.37 -17.28 -19.70
C ARG A 88 -18.11 -17.58 -18.39
N PRO A 89 -17.89 -16.82 -17.30
CA PRO A 89 -18.67 -17.01 -16.07
C PRO A 89 -20.17 -16.70 -16.28
N PRO A 90 -21.07 -17.38 -15.53
CA PRO A 90 -22.51 -17.23 -15.70
C PRO A 90 -22.99 -15.80 -15.34
N ARG A 91 -23.73 -15.17 -16.27
CA ARG A 91 -24.23 -13.79 -16.12
C ARG A 91 -25.48 -13.72 -15.24
N ASN A 92 -25.31 -13.92 -13.93
CA ASN A 92 -26.35 -13.59 -12.96
C ASN A 92 -26.37 -12.07 -12.72
N CYS A 93 -27.11 -11.36 -13.58
CA CYS A 93 -27.47 -9.96 -13.39
C CYS A 93 -28.78 -9.88 -12.58
N GLY A 94 -28.67 -9.64 -11.27
CA GLY A 94 -29.81 -9.16 -10.48
C GLY A 94 -30.20 -7.73 -10.89
N ASN A 95 -31.39 -7.29 -10.47
CA ASN A 95 -31.89 -5.94 -10.83
C ASN A 95 -31.19 -4.80 -10.07
N ASP A 96 -30.44 -5.10 -9.01
CA ASP A 96 -29.68 -4.11 -8.24
C ASP A 96 -28.28 -3.88 -8.84
N ALA A 97 -28.02 -2.64 -9.26
CA ALA A 97 -26.79 -2.23 -9.94
C ALA A 97 -25.60 -2.00 -8.98
N ALA A 98 -25.34 -2.95 -8.08
CA ALA A 98 -24.18 -2.92 -7.20
C ALA A 98 -22.86 -3.07 -7.99
N ILE A 99 -21.84 -2.28 -7.63
CA ILE A 99 -20.50 -2.41 -8.23
C ILE A 99 -19.84 -3.67 -7.67
N ARG A 100 -19.68 -4.68 -8.53
CA ARG A 100 -19.00 -5.94 -8.19
C ARG A 100 -17.54 -5.91 -8.61
N VAL A 101 -16.67 -6.50 -7.79
CA VAL A 101 -15.22 -6.56 -8.02
C VAL A 101 -14.85 -7.97 -8.47
N HIS A 102 -14.20 -8.11 -9.63
CA HIS A 102 -13.69 -9.39 -10.11
C HIS A 102 -12.41 -9.80 -9.33
N PRO A 103 -12.16 -11.09 -9.00
CA PRO A 103 -10.97 -11.49 -8.25
C PRO A 103 -9.63 -11.04 -8.83
N GLN A 104 -9.50 -10.96 -10.17
CA GLN A 104 -8.32 -10.42 -10.85
C GLN A 104 -7.96 -8.99 -10.40
N PHE A 105 -8.92 -8.21 -9.88
CA PHE A 105 -8.67 -6.87 -9.36
C PHE A 105 -7.75 -6.87 -8.13
N LEU A 106 -7.75 -7.92 -7.31
CA LEU A 106 -6.84 -8.03 -6.16
C LEU A 106 -5.38 -8.06 -6.63
N HIS A 107 -5.09 -8.90 -7.63
CA HIS A 107 -3.79 -8.94 -8.27
C HIS A 107 -3.48 -7.63 -9.03
N ALA A 108 -4.39 -7.15 -9.88
CA ALA A 108 -4.18 -5.95 -10.68
C ALA A 108 -3.88 -4.70 -9.83
N ASN A 109 -4.55 -4.54 -8.68
CA ASN A 109 -4.30 -3.44 -7.75
C ASN A 109 -2.93 -3.57 -7.03
N ALA A 110 -2.47 -4.80 -6.77
CA ALA A 110 -1.15 -5.07 -6.20
C ALA A 110 0.02 -4.70 -7.14
N THR A 111 -0.20 -4.67 -8.46
CA THR A 111 0.84 -4.26 -9.45
C THR A 111 1.36 -2.84 -9.26
N SER A 112 0.64 -2.00 -8.49
CA SER A 112 1.10 -0.68 -8.04
C SER A 112 2.42 -0.73 -7.26
N HIS A 113 2.71 -1.83 -6.56
CA HIS A 113 3.99 -2.07 -5.88
C HIS A 113 4.97 -2.85 -6.78
N LYS A 114 5.73 -2.13 -7.62
CA LYS A 114 6.81 -2.77 -8.41
C LYS A 114 7.92 -3.37 -7.54
N TRP A 115 8.21 -2.76 -6.39
CA TRP A 115 9.28 -3.13 -5.46
C TRP A 115 8.69 -3.69 -4.16
N ALA A 116 9.00 -4.96 -3.84
CA ALA A 116 8.34 -5.69 -2.75
C ALA A 116 8.60 -5.09 -1.36
N LEU A 117 9.75 -4.48 -1.09
CA LEU A 117 9.99 -3.80 0.20
C LEU A 117 9.06 -2.58 0.40
N GLY A 118 8.55 -2.00 -0.69
CA GLY A 118 7.50 -0.97 -0.62
C GLY A 118 6.15 -1.49 -0.12
N ALA A 119 5.88 -2.79 -0.27
CA ALA A 119 4.70 -3.46 0.30
C ALA A 119 4.93 -3.80 1.79
N PHE A 120 6.13 -4.24 2.18
CA PHE A 120 6.49 -4.36 3.61
C PHE A 120 6.28 -3.05 4.36
N ALA A 121 6.69 -1.92 3.77
CA ALA A 121 6.54 -0.60 4.38
C ALA A 121 5.07 -0.19 4.61
N GLU A 122 4.13 -0.58 3.75
CA GLU A 122 2.69 -0.37 3.99
C GLU A 122 2.15 -1.22 5.16
N LEU A 123 2.73 -2.40 5.43
CA LEU A 123 2.35 -3.20 6.60
C LEU A 123 2.93 -2.58 7.88
N LEU A 124 4.20 -2.19 7.86
CA LEU A 124 4.85 -1.45 8.95
C LEU A 124 4.12 -0.12 9.26
N ASP A 125 3.66 0.60 8.23
CA ASP A 125 2.86 1.83 8.39
C ASP A 125 1.58 1.59 9.19
N ASN A 126 0.93 0.43 9.03
CA ASN A 126 -0.30 0.12 9.75
C ASN A 126 -0.05 -0.23 11.21
N SER A 127 1.00 -1.00 11.51
CA SER A 127 1.37 -1.32 12.90
C SER A 127 1.93 -0.11 13.64
N LEU A 128 2.67 0.78 12.96
CA LEU A 128 3.16 2.05 13.53
C LEU A 128 2.00 3.02 13.82
N ASP A 129 1.01 3.10 12.92
CA ASP A 129 -0.23 3.87 13.14
C ASP A 129 -0.99 3.39 14.42
N GLU A 130 -0.83 2.14 14.87
CA GLU A 130 -1.44 1.62 16.11
C GLU A 130 -0.61 1.90 17.38
N ALA A 131 0.52 2.61 17.31
CA ALA A 131 1.26 3.06 18.49
C ALA A 131 0.42 3.98 19.40
N CYS A 132 -0.55 4.72 18.83
CA CYS A 132 -1.53 5.49 19.61
C CYS A 132 -2.54 4.61 20.37
N ASN A 133 -2.66 3.32 20.01
CA ASN A 133 -3.50 2.31 20.64
C ASN A 133 -2.68 1.30 21.46
N GLY A 134 -1.45 1.66 21.84
CA GLY A 134 -0.59 0.87 22.73
C GLY A 134 0.36 -0.12 22.05
N ALA A 135 0.51 -0.09 20.71
CA ALA A 135 1.55 -0.88 20.06
C ALA A 135 2.95 -0.45 20.53
N THR A 136 3.77 -1.41 20.95
CA THR A 136 5.17 -1.25 21.36
C THR A 136 6.13 -1.99 20.43
N TYR A 137 5.62 -2.87 19.57
CA TYR A 137 6.43 -3.51 18.54
C TYR A 137 5.63 -3.91 17.30
N VAL A 138 6.37 -4.15 16.22
CA VAL A 138 5.97 -5.01 15.12
C VAL A 138 7.06 -6.05 14.85
N HIS A 139 6.68 -7.32 14.94
CA HIS A 139 7.50 -8.45 14.48
C HIS A 139 7.26 -8.69 12.98
N VAL A 140 8.34 -8.85 12.23
CA VAL A 140 8.35 -9.33 10.85
C VAL A 140 9.26 -10.53 10.77
N ASP A 141 8.73 -11.70 10.43
CA ASP A 141 9.49 -12.96 10.45
C ASP A 141 9.04 -13.92 9.35
N SER A 142 9.73 -15.05 9.18
CA SER A 142 9.30 -16.12 8.28
C SER A 142 9.33 -17.50 8.94
N THR A 143 8.40 -18.34 8.51
CA THR A 143 8.21 -19.71 9.01
C THR A 143 7.94 -20.67 7.85
N THR A 144 8.16 -21.96 8.06
CA THR A 144 7.80 -23.00 7.10
C THR A 144 6.30 -23.31 7.16
N ASN A 145 5.68 -23.52 6.00
CA ASN A 145 4.30 -23.97 5.86
C ASN A 145 4.12 -25.41 6.36
N ALA A 146 3.31 -25.61 7.41
CA ALA A 146 3.06 -26.94 7.98
C ALA A 146 2.32 -27.89 7.01
N LYS A 147 1.58 -27.38 6.01
CA LYS A 147 0.87 -28.24 5.03
C LYS A 147 1.78 -28.95 4.03
N ASP A 148 2.97 -28.43 3.75
CA ASP A 148 3.92 -29.03 2.78
C ASP A 148 5.35 -29.25 3.33
N GLY A 149 5.66 -28.70 4.50
CA GLY A 149 6.96 -28.82 5.18
C GLY A 149 8.11 -28.12 4.45
N LYS A 150 7.84 -27.23 3.49
CA LYS A 150 8.86 -26.66 2.57
C LYS A 150 8.65 -25.20 2.19
N SER A 151 7.43 -24.78 1.90
CA SER A 151 7.15 -23.41 1.43
C SER A 151 7.38 -22.42 2.57
N SER A 152 8.09 -21.31 2.29
CA SER A 152 8.18 -20.22 3.25
C SER A 152 6.87 -19.42 3.31
N MET A 153 6.54 -18.94 4.50
CA MET A 153 5.45 -18.02 4.79
C MET A 153 6.01 -16.81 5.54
N LEU A 154 5.43 -15.65 5.31
CA LEU A 154 5.79 -14.40 5.95
C LEU A 154 4.79 -14.06 7.06
N ILE A 155 5.29 -13.67 8.22
CA ILE A 155 4.51 -13.22 9.37
C ILE A 155 4.76 -11.72 9.56
N VAL A 156 3.69 -10.95 9.75
CA VAL A 156 3.74 -9.60 10.31
C VAL A 156 2.79 -9.54 11.50
N GLN A 157 3.28 -9.16 12.68
CA GLN A 157 2.48 -9.13 13.90
C GLN A 157 2.79 -7.93 14.79
N ASP A 158 1.77 -7.25 15.28
CA ASP A 158 1.88 -6.17 16.29
C ASP A 158 1.00 -6.44 17.52
N ASN A 159 1.31 -5.76 18.62
CA ASN A 159 0.54 -5.76 19.88
C ASN A 159 -0.37 -4.51 20.00
N GLY A 160 -0.80 -3.93 18.87
CA GLY A 160 -1.68 -2.77 18.86
C GLY A 160 -3.07 -3.07 19.43
N GLY A 161 -3.98 -2.09 19.38
CA GLY A 161 -5.34 -2.25 19.89
C GLY A 161 -6.18 -3.32 19.15
N GLY A 162 -5.70 -3.85 18.03
CA GLY A 162 -6.41 -4.80 17.20
C GLY A 162 -7.60 -4.17 16.46
N MET A 163 -8.53 -5.00 16.02
CA MET A 163 -9.73 -4.59 15.30
C MET A 163 -10.95 -5.35 15.81
N ASP A 164 -12.02 -4.60 16.15
CA ASP A 164 -13.35 -5.13 16.35
C ASP A 164 -13.93 -5.72 15.03
N PRO A 165 -14.96 -6.59 15.09
CA PRO A 165 -15.56 -7.24 13.91
C PRO A 165 -15.99 -6.29 12.78
N ASN A 166 -16.36 -5.04 13.06
CA ASN A 166 -16.70 -4.06 12.03
C ASN A 166 -15.44 -3.43 11.44
N ARG A 167 -14.50 -2.95 12.27
CA ARG A 167 -13.19 -2.44 11.83
C ARG A 167 -12.42 -3.49 11.02
N PHE A 168 -12.56 -4.77 11.37
CA PHE A 168 -11.98 -5.91 10.65
C PHE A 168 -12.59 -6.07 9.25
N ARG A 169 -13.93 -6.07 9.13
CA ARG A 169 -14.65 -6.05 7.84
C ARG A 169 -14.27 -4.85 6.98
N GLU A 170 -14.15 -3.66 7.57
CA GLU A 170 -13.69 -2.44 6.87
C GLU A 170 -12.25 -2.61 6.36
N CYS A 171 -11.35 -3.14 7.19
CA CYS A 171 -9.95 -3.40 6.84
C CYS A 171 -9.79 -4.43 5.70
N LEU A 172 -10.75 -5.35 5.54
CA LEU A 172 -10.82 -6.30 4.42
C LEU A 172 -11.60 -5.76 3.20
N SER A 173 -12.58 -4.88 3.38
CA SER A 173 -13.39 -4.26 2.31
C SER A 173 -12.65 -3.23 1.46
N LEU A 174 -12.76 -3.29 0.14
CA LEU A 174 -12.06 -2.38 -0.78
C LEU A 174 -12.54 -0.93 -0.65
N GLY A 175 -11.60 0.02 -0.61
CA GLY A 175 -11.92 1.45 -0.60
C GLY A 175 -12.47 2.02 0.72
N TYR A 176 -12.40 1.28 1.83
CA TYR A 176 -12.76 1.77 3.17
C TYR A 176 -11.51 2.19 3.98
N SER A 177 -11.57 3.36 4.61
CA SER A 177 -10.62 3.77 5.67
C SER A 177 -11.25 4.83 6.55
N ARG A 178 -11.24 4.59 7.87
CA ARG A 178 -11.60 5.56 8.91
C ARG A 178 -10.42 6.47 9.31
N LYS A 179 -9.20 6.19 8.83
CA LYS A 179 -8.02 7.07 8.97
C LYS A 179 -8.06 8.28 8.02
N ARG A 180 -9.09 8.39 7.16
CA ARG A 180 -9.30 9.54 6.27
C ARG A 180 -9.47 10.82 7.08
N ASN A 181 -8.70 11.85 6.72
CA ASN A 181 -8.67 13.16 7.36
C ASN A 181 -8.15 13.18 8.82
N ILE A 182 -7.63 12.07 9.35
CA ILE A 182 -6.88 12.10 10.61
C ILE A 182 -5.46 12.58 10.29
N SER A 183 -4.98 13.58 11.03
CA SER A 183 -3.61 14.08 10.90
C SER A 183 -2.60 13.03 11.34
N ASN A 184 -1.38 13.12 10.79
CA ASN A 184 -0.21 12.30 11.12
C ASN A 184 -0.32 10.78 10.87
N MET A 185 -1.51 10.22 10.55
CA MET A 185 -1.65 8.82 10.17
C MET A 185 -1.22 8.57 8.71
N VAL A 186 -0.51 7.46 8.48
CA VAL A 186 0.07 7.10 7.18
C VAL A 186 -0.91 6.26 6.33
N GLY A 187 -1.84 5.52 6.97
CA GLY A 187 -2.82 4.63 6.33
C GLY A 187 -4.04 5.29 5.65
N GLN A 188 -3.86 6.35 4.85
CA GLN A 188 -4.97 7.23 4.45
C GLN A 188 -5.99 6.63 3.45
N TYR A 189 -5.55 5.82 2.47
CA TYR A 189 -6.40 5.47 1.31
C TYR A 189 -7.34 4.27 1.53
N GLY A 190 -6.99 3.33 2.41
CA GLY A 190 -7.78 2.10 2.65
C GLY A 190 -7.44 0.90 1.75
N ASN A 191 -6.38 0.99 0.94
CA ASN A 191 -5.95 -0.09 0.03
C ASN A 191 -4.63 -0.77 0.44
N GLY A 192 -3.76 -0.08 1.19
CA GLY A 192 -2.35 -0.48 1.42
C GLY A 192 -2.17 -1.91 1.96
N PHE A 193 -2.96 -2.33 2.95
CA PHE A 193 -2.94 -3.71 3.46
C PHE A 193 -3.18 -4.75 2.34
N LYS A 194 -4.17 -4.51 1.48
CA LYS A 194 -4.64 -5.45 0.44
C LYS A 194 -3.66 -5.51 -0.72
N THR A 195 -3.18 -4.36 -1.18
CA THR A 195 -2.18 -4.30 -2.27
C THR A 195 -0.84 -4.88 -1.84
N SER A 196 -0.52 -4.79 -0.54
CA SER A 196 0.76 -5.27 -0.01
C SER A 196 0.76 -6.77 0.28
N THR A 197 -0.29 -7.29 0.92
CA THR A 197 -0.47 -8.74 1.10
C THR A 197 -0.47 -9.46 -0.25
N MET A 198 -1.29 -9.00 -1.21
CA MET A 198 -1.38 -9.56 -2.57
C MET A 198 -0.12 -9.33 -3.42
N ARG A 199 0.76 -8.38 -3.06
CA ARG A 199 2.09 -8.22 -3.69
C ARG A 199 3.13 -9.17 -3.09
N LEU A 200 2.99 -9.58 -1.84
CA LEU A 200 3.99 -10.41 -1.15
C LEU A 200 3.69 -11.92 -1.31
N GLY A 201 2.41 -12.31 -1.37
CA GLY A 201 2.00 -13.67 -1.75
C GLY A 201 0.62 -13.69 -2.41
N ALA A 202 0.25 -14.83 -2.97
CA ALA A 202 -1.08 -15.03 -3.54
C ALA A 202 -2.19 -15.05 -2.48
N ASP A 203 -1.85 -15.39 -1.23
CA ASP A 203 -2.82 -15.61 -0.16
C ASP A 203 -2.36 -15.02 1.17
N ALA A 204 -3.29 -14.48 1.95
CA ALA A 204 -3.04 -14.00 3.31
C ALA A 204 -4.21 -14.33 4.23
N ILE A 205 -3.90 -14.75 5.46
CA ILE A 205 -4.85 -14.90 6.55
C ILE A 205 -4.51 -13.92 7.67
N VAL A 206 -5.52 -13.25 8.21
CA VAL A 206 -5.41 -12.25 9.27
C VAL A 206 -6.13 -12.75 10.51
N PHE A 207 -5.44 -12.64 11.63
CA PHE A 207 -5.98 -12.79 12.98
C PHE A 207 -5.96 -11.41 13.64
N SER A 208 -7.05 -11.06 14.30
CA SER A 208 -7.19 -9.83 15.09
C SER A 208 -7.77 -10.18 16.44
N ARG A 209 -7.20 -9.65 17.53
CA ARG A 209 -7.81 -9.69 18.86
C ARG A 209 -7.90 -8.25 19.37
N SER A 210 -9.08 -7.83 19.80
CA SER A 210 -9.36 -6.49 20.32
C SER A 210 -9.96 -6.61 21.70
N ARG A 211 -9.37 -5.92 22.69
CA ARG A 211 -10.08 -5.58 23.92
C ARG A 211 -11.36 -4.81 23.54
N GLY A 212 -12.46 -5.07 24.23
CA GLY A 212 -13.74 -4.44 23.93
C GLY A 212 -13.77 -2.96 24.32
N ALA A 213 -14.25 -2.11 23.42
CA ALA A 213 -14.39 -0.68 23.70
C ALA A 213 -15.60 -0.42 24.62
N ASN A 214 -15.50 0.59 25.49
CA ASN A 214 -16.60 1.11 26.32
C ASN A 214 -17.34 0.06 27.17
N GLY A 215 -16.68 -1.01 27.60
CA GLY A 215 -17.28 -2.10 28.39
C GLY A 215 -17.95 -3.20 27.56
N GLY A 216 -17.75 -3.23 26.24
CA GLY A 216 -18.06 -4.40 25.42
C GLY A 216 -17.10 -5.57 25.66
N ASN A 217 -17.47 -6.75 25.17
CA ASN A 217 -16.66 -7.97 25.28
C ASN A 217 -15.36 -7.88 24.45
N THR A 218 -14.32 -8.59 24.89
CA THR A 218 -13.13 -8.85 24.05
C THR A 218 -13.57 -9.65 22.83
N THR A 219 -13.11 -9.25 21.64
CA THR A 219 -13.47 -9.88 20.37
C THR A 219 -12.23 -10.39 19.64
N GLN A 220 -12.39 -11.42 18.83
CA GLN A 220 -11.36 -11.87 17.92
C GLN A 220 -11.94 -12.30 16.57
N SER A 221 -11.22 -12.01 15.49
CA SER A 221 -11.67 -12.22 14.11
C SER A 221 -10.61 -12.92 13.28
N VAL A 222 -11.04 -13.84 12.41
CA VAL A 222 -10.22 -14.49 11.37
C VAL A 222 -10.76 -14.11 10.01
N GLY A 223 -9.89 -13.74 9.07
CA GLY A 223 -10.27 -13.37 7.70
C GLY A 223 -9.22 -13.76 6.68
N MET A 224 -9.65 -14.28 5.53
CA MET A 224 -8.76 -14.87 4.53
C MET A 224 -8.89 -14.19 3.16
N LEU A 225 -7.88 -13.39 2.80
CA LEU A 225 -7.73 -12.79 1.48
C LEU A 225 -6.89 -13.73 0.61
N SER A 226 -7.55 -14.68 -0.07
CA SER A 226 -6.91 -15.73 -0.86
C SER A 226 -7.24 -15.59 -2.35
N TYR A 227 -6.24 -15.24 -3.17
CA TYR A 227 -6.40 -15.24 -4.63
C TYR A 227 -6.48 -16.67 -5.18
N THR A 228 -5.77 -17.63 -4.58
CA THR A 228 -5.83 -19.05 -4.96
C THR A 228 -7.24 -19.62 -4.78
N TYR A 229 -7.91 -19.39 -3.65
CA TYR A 229 -9.30 -19.79 -3.42
C TYR A 229 -10.24 -19.21 -4.48
N LEU A 230 -10.16 -17.90 -4.73
CA LEU A 230 -11.04 -17.22 -5.68
C LEU A 230 -10.83 -17.70 -7.12
N TYR A 231 -9.58 -17.93 -7.53
CA TYR A 231 -9.21 -18.43 -8.85
C TYR A 231 -9.61 -19.89 -9.02
N GLU A 232 -9.19 -20.80 -8.13
CA GLU A 232 -9.43 -22.25 -8.29
C GLU A 232 -10.90 -22.62 -8.13
N THR A 233 -11.67 -21.89 -7.32
CA THR A 233 -13.14 -22.06 -7.23
C THR A 233 -13.92 -21.20 -8.23
N ARG A 234 -13.23 -20.54 -9.17
CA ARG A 234 -13.80 -19.72 -10.26
C ARG A 234 -14.89 -18.73 -9.80
N LYS A 235 -14.65 -18.00 -8.71
CA LYS A 235 -15.62 -17.02 -8.20
C LYS A 235 -15.74 -15.85 -9.19
N SER A 236 -16.97 -15.46 -9.53
CA SER A 236 -17.24 -14.26 -10.32
C SER A 236 -16.99 -12.95 -9.56
N GLU A 237 -16.79 -13.02 -8.25
CA GLU A 237 -16.76 -11.89 -7.32
C GLU A 237 -15.70 -12.10 -6.24
N ALA A 238 -14.98 -11.04 -5.88
CA ALA A 238 -13.95 -11.05 -4.85
C ALA A 238 -14.58 -11.10 -3.45
N VAL A 239 -14.88 -12.31 -2.98
CA VAL A 239 -15.39 -12.57 -1.63
C VAL A 239 -14.25 -12.83 -0.65
N VAL A 240 -14.37 -12.32 0.58
CA VAL A 240 -13.41 -12.55 1.67
C VAL A 240 -14.13 -13.29 2.79
N PRO A 241 -13.87 -14.60 2.99
CA PRO A 241 -14.40 -15.33 4.13
C PRO A 241 -13.89 -14.73 5.45
N THR A 242 -14.80 -14.47 6.38
CA THR A 242 -14.51 -13.95 7.71
C THR A 242 -15.37 -14.63 8.77
N VAL A 243 -14.78 -14.92 9.92
CA VAL A 243 -15.48 -15.39 11.12
C VAL A 243 -15.04 -14.58 12.33
N ASP A 244 -15.97 -14.34 13.24
CA ASP A 244 -15.77 -13.54 14.44
C ASP A 244 -16.24 -14.31 15.66
N PHE A 245 -15.62 -14.00 16.79
CA PHE A 245 -15.92 -14.55 18.11
C PHE A 245 -15.92 -13.42 19.14
N GLU A 246 -16.74 -13.55 20.17
CA GLU A 246 -16.65 -12.74 21.38
C GLU A 246 -16.35 -13.63 22.60
N LEU A 247 -15.73 -13.04 23.62
CA LEU A 247 -15.42 -13.70 24.88
C LEU A 247 -16.57 -13.47 25.87
N VAL A 248 -17.36 -14.53 26.13
CA VAL A 248 -18.50 -14.52 27.05
C VAL A 248 -18.27 -15.60 28.10
N ASP A 249 -18.35 -15.25 29.38
CA ASP A 249 -18.11 -16.15 30.52
C ASP A 249 -16.80 -16.96 30.38
N ASN A 250 -15.72 -16.29 29.98
CA ASN A 250 -14.39 -16.84 29.66
C ASN A 250 -14.35 -17.89 28.52
N ASN A 251 -15.40 -18.00 27.71
CA ASN A 251 -15.49 -18.89 26.55
C ASN A 251 -15.60 -18.08 25.25
N TRP A 252 -14.94 -18.53 24.19
CA TRP A 252 -15.05 -17.92 22.86
C TRP A 252 -16.29 -18.45 22.14
N VAL A 253 -17.31 -17.60 21.97
CA VAL A 253 -18.57 -17.95 21.28
C VAL A 253 -18.62 -17.34 19.87
N PRO A 254 -19.19 -18.04 18.86
CA PRO A 254 -19.38 -17.51 17.51
C PRO A 254 -20.25 -16.24 17.50
N LEU A 255 -19.74 -15.17 16.88
CA LEU A 255 -20.49 -13.92 16.70
C LEU A 255 -21.18 -13.91 15.32
N THR A 256 -22.41 -14.42 15.26
CA THR A 256 -23.18 -14.57 14.01
C THR A 256 -23.99 -13.30 13.68
N HIS A 257 -23.54 -12.54 12.67
CA HIS A 257 -24.23 -11.29 12.27
C HIS A 257 -25.46 -11.50 11.36
N ASP A 258 -25.39 -12.40 10.37
CA ASP A 258 -26.43 -12.55 9.33
C ASP A 258 -27.15 -13.91 9.38
N SER A 259 -26.37 -14.99 9.53
CA SER A 259 -26.79 -16.39 9.45
C SER A 259 -25.70 -17.24 10.10
N GLU A 260 -26.10 -18.26 10.84
CA GLU A 260 -25.21 -19.23 11.46
C GLU A 260 -24.56 -20.15 10.40
N ASP A 261 -25.34 -20.64 9.42
CA ASP A 261 -24.83 -21.42 8.28
C ASP A 261 -23.70 -20.68 7.54
N LYS A 262 -23.91 -19.39 7.26
CA LYS A 262 -22.92 -18.53 6.59
C LYS A 262 -21.63 -18.36 7.39
N TRP A 263 -21.70 -18.40 8.72
CA TRP A 263 -20.52 -18.36 9.60
C TRP A 263 -19.76 -19.70 9.52
N PHE A 264 -20.47 -20.84 9.53
CA PHE A 264 -19.86 -22.16 9.35
C PHE A 264 -19.28 -22.38 7.94
N ASP A 265 -19.96 -21.97 6.87
CA ASP A 265 -19.45 -21.97 5.48
C ASP A 265 -18.14 -21.18 5.37
N ASN A 266 -18.08 -20.01 6.02
CA ASN A 266 -16.86 -19.20 6.09
C ASN A 266 -15.76 -19.92 6.87
N LEU A 267 -16.08 -20.55 8.02
CA LEU A 267 -15.10 -21.30 8.82
C LEU A 267 -14.51 -22.47 8.04
N GLU A 268 -15.33 -23.32 7.41
CA GLU A 268 -14.86 -24.45 6.60
C GLU A 268 -13.97 -23.94 5.45
N THR A 269 -14.40 -22.88 4.77
CA THR A 269 -13.63 -22.25 3.70
C THR A 269 -12.26 -21.77 4.19
N ILE A 270 -12.19 -21.10 5.35
CA ILE A 270 -10.90 -20.64 5.90
C ILE A 270 -10.04 -21.86 6.27
N VAL A 271 -10.53 -22.82 7.04
CA VAL A 271 -9.75 -24.00 7.49
C VAL A 271 -9.19 -24.80 6.30
N LYS A 272 -9.98 -24.93 5.22
CA LYS A 272 -9.60 -25.61 3.99
C LYS A 272 -8.42 -24.93 3.27
N TRP A 273 -8.49 -23.61 3.07
CA TRP A 273 -7.55 -22.86 2.22
C TRP A 273 -6.41 -22.15 2.99
N ALA A 274 -6.52 -21.98 4.30
CA ALA A 274 -5.46 -21.45 5.18
C ALA A 274 -4.26 -22.42 5.29
N PRO A 275 -3.07 -22.00 5.76
CA PRO A 275 -1.87 -22.84 5.80
C PRO A 275 -1.77 -23.79 7.01
N TYR A 276 -2.87 -24.06 7.73
CA TYR A 276 -2.88 -24.84 8.97
C TYR A 276 -3.41 -26.26 8.79
N LEU A 277 -2.76 -27.25 9.41
CA LEU A 277 -3.12 -28.67 9.30
C LEU A 277 -4.50 -29.00 9.91
N SER A 278 -4.97 -28.21 10.86
CA SER A 278 -6.27 -28.37 11.51
C SER A 278 -6.87 -27.01 11.89
N GLN A 279 -8.18 -27.00 12.18
CA GLN A 279 -8.87 -25.85 12.77
C GLN A 279 -8.24 -25.42 14.10
N GLN A 280 -7.78 -26.38 14.92
CA GLN A 280 -7.10 -26.06 16.18
C GLN A 280 -5.82 -25.28 15.92
N ASN A 281 -4.96 -25.72 15.00
CA ASN A 281 -3.68 -25.03 14.71
C ASN A 281 -3.85 -23.65 14.06
N MET A 282 -5.04 -23.37 13.52
CA MET A 282 -5.44 -22.03 13.11
C MET A 282 -5.86 -21.17 14.32
N PHE A 283 -6.59 -21.71 15.29
CA PHE A 283 -6.97 -20.98 16.51
C PHE A 283 -5.80 -20.79 17.49
N ASP A 284 -4.85 -21.74 17.55
CA ASP A 284 -3.58 -21.62 18.30
C ASP A 284 -2.78 -20.35 17.91
N GLN A 285 -3.05 -19.75 16.74
CA GLN A 285 -2.44 -18.47 16.34
C GLN A 285 -2.91 -17.26 17.16
N PHE A 286 -4.06 -17.34 17.82
CA PHE A 286 -4.56 -16.28 18.70
C PHE A 286 -3.84 -16.22 20.05
N ASP A 287 -3.25 -17.33 20.51
CA ASP A 287 -2.50 -17.36 21.77
C ASP A 287 -1.20 -16.53 21.67
N LEU A 288 -0.71 -16.35 20.44
CA LEU A 288 0.41 -15.47 20.10
C LEU A 288 0.05 -13.97 20.13
N LEU A 289 -1.22 -13.60 20.29
CA LEU A 289 -1.71 -12.21 20.32
C LEU A 289 -2.03 -11.67 21.73
N GLU A 290 -1.69 -12.41 22.79
CA GLU A 290 -1.94 -12.02 24.19
C GLU A 290 -3.38 -11.49 24.39
N GLU A 291 -3.57 -10.28 24.92
CA GLU A 291 -4.90 -9.66 25.07
C GLU A 291 -5.35 -8.84 23.84
N GLN A 292 -4.42 -8.36 23.00
CA GLN A 292 -4.72 -7.50 21.85
C GLN A 292 -3.59 -7.50 20.81
N GLY A 293 -3.97 -7.38 19.54
CA GLY A 293 -3.02 -7.19 18.44
C GLY A 293 -3.55 -7.67 17.09
N THR A 294 -2.70 -7.57 16.08
CA THR A 294 -2.97 -8.07 14.72
C THR A 294 -1.84 -8.99 14.28
N ARG A 295 -2.16 -10.18 13.74
CA ARG A 295 -1.21 -11.14 13.17
C ARG A 295 -1.62 -11.50 11.75
N ILE A 296 -0.80 -11.13 10.79
CA ILE A 296 -0.98 -11.37 9.35
C ILE A 296 -0.01 -12.48 8.95
N VAL A 297 -0.51 -13.56 8.37
CA VAL A 297 0.32 -14.63 7.77
C VAL A 297 0.08 -14.65 6.27
N ILE A 298 1.11 -14.27 5.51
CA ILE A 298 1.11 -14.22 4.05
C ILE A 298 1.82 -15.47 3.56
N TYR A 299 1.14 -16.25 2.72
CA TYR A 299 1.59 -17.53 2.22
C TYR A 299 1.37 -17.63 0.71
N ASN A 300 1.85 -18.71 0.11
CA ASN A 300 1.99 -18.81 -1.34
C ASN A 300 2.71 -17.57 -1.93
N LEU A 301 3.84 -17.24 -1.28
CA LEU A 301 4.75 -16.16 -1.67
C LEU A 301 5.21 -16.28 -3.13
N TRP A 302 5.45 -15.15 -3.79
CA TRP A 302 5.72 -15.11 -5.23
C TRP A 302 7.17 -15.47 -5.59
N ASP A 303 7.33 -16.05 -6.77
CA ASP A 303 8.60 -16.36 -7.41
C ASP A 303 9.04 -15.23 -8.36
N ASP A 304 10.35 -15.06 -8.48
CA ASP A 304 11.05 -14.25 -9.48
C ASP A 304 10.99 -14.88 -10.89
N ASP A 305 11.54 -14.18 -11.89
CA ASP A 305 11.53 -14.65 -13.27
C ASP A 305 12.34 -15.93 -13.52
N GLU A 306 13.25 -16.32 -12.62
CA GLU A 306 13.99 -17.59 -12.65
C GLU A 306 13.18 -18.75 -12.05
N GLY A 307 12.03 -18.48 -11.41
CA GLY A 307 11.22 -19.47 -10.72
C GLY A 307 11.73 -19.82 -9.33
N LYS A 308 12.41 -18.87 -8.66
CA LYS A 308 12.86 -18.95 -7.26
C LYS A 308 12.10 -17.92 -6.45
N LEU A 309 11.90 -18.15 -5.15
CA LEU A 309 11.16 -17.22 -4.31
C LEU A 309 11.79 -15.80 -4.33
N GLU A 310 11.01 -14.74 -4.60
CA GLU A 310 11.53 -13.37 -4.73
C GLU A 310 12.22 -12.88 -3.43
N LEU A 311 11.75 -13.39 -2.29
CA LEU A 311 12.30 -13.15 -0.96
C LEU A 311 13.32 -14.23 -0.60
N ASP A 312 14.50 -13.79 -0.16
CA ASP A 312 15.57 -14.58 0.43
C ASP A 312 15.51 -14.44 1.96
N PHE A 313 15.40 -15.58 2.64
CA PHE A 313 15.33 -15.70 4.10
C PHE A 313 16.58 -16.38 4.71
N ASP A 314 17.56 -16.71 3.86
CA ASP A 314 18.64 -17.67 4.12
C ASP A 314 20.04 -17.01 4.07
N THR A 315 20.24 -15.98 3.24
CA THR A 315 21.52 -15.26 3.09
C THR A 315 21.95 -14.56 4.39
N ASP A 316 20.99 -13.99 5.13
CA ASP A 316 21.21 -13.41 6.46
C ASP A 316 20.02 -13.81 7.33
N ALA A 317 20.27 -14.61 8.37
CA ALA A 317 19.25 -15.10 9.28
C ALA A 317 18.46 -13.99 10.00
N HIS A 318 18.96 -12.75 10.03
CA HIS A 318 18.32 -11.61 10.68
C HIS A 318 17.71 -10.58 9.70
N ASP A 319 17.64 -10.89 8.40
CA ASP A 319 17.12 -9.98 7.37
C ASP A 319 16.11 -10.69 6.46
N ILE A 320 15.39 -9.91 5.65
CA ILE A 320 14.61 -10.42 4.51
C ILE A 320 15.11 -9.66 3.29
N GLN A 321 15.68 -10.37 2.32
CA GLN A 321 16.36 -9.76 1.18
C GLN A 321 15.62 -10.01 -0.14
N LEU A 322 15.67 -9.06 -1.06
CA LEU A 322 15.20 -9.30 -2.44
C LEU A 322 16.27 -10.01 -3.26
N ARG A 323 15.85 -10.97 -4.09
CA ARG A 323 16.68 -11.60 -5.13
C ARG A 323 16.75 -10.72 -6.39
N GLY A 324 17.49 -11.21 -7.39
CA GLY A 324 17.59 -10.62 -8.71
C GLY A 324 18.15 -9.18 -8.72
N VAL A 325 17.64 -8.36 -9.64
CA VAL A 325 18.21 -7.04 -10.03
C VAL A 325 18.35 -6.00 -8.90
N ASN A 326 17.74 -6.20 -7.73
CA ASN A 326 17.88 -5.32 -6.57
C ASN A 326 19.12 -5.63 -5.71
N ARG A 327 19.67 -6.84 -5.84
CA ARG A 327 20.84 -7.34 -5.10
C ARG A 327 22.10 -7.17 -5.94
N ASP A 328 22.90 -6.17 -5.57
CA ASP A 328 24.18 -5.86 -6.22
C ASP A 328 25.32 -6.24 -5.27
N GLU A 329 26.04 -7.31 -5.62
CA GLU A 329 27.12 -7.87 -4.79
C GLU A 329 28.24 -6.86 -4.54
N LYS A 330 28.55 -5.99 -5.52
CA LYS A 330 29.56 -4.93 -5.35
C LYS A 330 29.09 -3.89 -4.36
N LYS A 331 27.81 -3.53 -4.36
CA LYS A 331 27.23 -2.66 -3.31
C LYS A 331 27.26 -3.33 -1.93
N ILE A 332 27.06 -4.64 -1.84
CA ILE A 332 27.16 -5.40 -0.58
C ILE A 332 28.60 -5.42 -0.04
N GLU A 333 29.61 -5.60 -0.90
CA GLU A 333 31.02 -5.47 -0.51
C GLU A 333 31.38 -4.05 -0.09
N MET A 334 30.97 -3.05 -0.89
CA MET A 334 31.17 -1.64 -0.57
C MET A 334 30.50 -1.25 0.76
N ALA A 335 29.32 -1.81 1.09
CA ALA A 335 28.62 -1.57 2.35
C ALA A 335 29.29 -2.21 3.59
N LYS A 336 30.34 -3.01 3.40
CA LYS A 336 31.25 -3.47 4.47
C LYS A 336 32.46 -2.53 4.63
N ALA A 337 32.93 -1.94 3.54
CA ALA A 337 34.07 -1.01 3.54
C ALA A 337 33.68 0.43 3.94
N TYR A 338 32.44 0.83 3.64
CA TYR A 338 31.95 2.20 3.75
C TYR A 338 30.65 2.22 4.60
N PRO A 339 30.76 2.31 5.93
CA PRO A 339 29.62 2.10 6.83
C PRO A 339 28.59 3.23 6.76
N ASN A 340 29.03 4.49 6.66
CA ASN A 340 28.14 5.66 6.52
C ASN A 340 27.41 5.66 5.16
N SER A 341 27.90 4.85 4.21
CA SER A 341 27.32 4.62 2.88
C SER A 341 26.35 3.44 2.84
N ARG A 342 26.32 2.60 3.88
CA ARG A 342 25.59 1.32 3.91
C ARG A 342 24.15 1.49 3.45
N HIS A 343 23.42 2.45 4.03
CA HIS A 343 22.01 2.67 3.72
C HIS A 343 21.76 2.96 2.23
N PHE A 344 22.57 3.81 1.56
CA PHE A 344 22.45 4.04 0.11
C PHE A 344 22.71 2.77 -0.72
N LEU A 345 23.66 1.95 -0.27
CA LEU A 345 24.13 0.76 -0.97
C LEU A 345 23.17 -0.44 -0.83
N THR A 346 22.57 -0.65 0.34
CA THR A 346 21.80 -1.87 0.65
C THR A 346 20.28 -1.71 0.71
N TYR A 347 19.70 -0.50 0.82
CA TYR A 347 18.25 -0.35 1.03
C TYR A 347 17.37 -1.00 -0.05
N ARG A 348 17.86 -1.12 -1.29
CA ARG A 348 17.09 -1.69 -2.41
C ARG A 348 16.78 -3.19 -2.26
N HIS A 349 17.63 -3.95 -1.55
CA HIS A 349 17.41 -5.38 -1.34
C HIS A 349 17.23 -5.76 0.13
N SER A 350 17.90 -5.09 1.09
CA SER A 350 17.81 -5.44 2.52
C SER A 350 16.62 -4.73 3.19
N LEU A 351 15.65 -5.50 3.69
CA LEU A 351 14.54 -4.95 4.46
C LEU A 351 15.05 -4.29 5.75
N ARG A 352 16.04 -4.87 6.43
CA ARG A 352 16.71 -4.27 7.60
C ARG A 352 17.30 -2.89 7.29
N SER A 353 17.95 -2.75 6.13
CA SER A 353 18.54 -1.49 5.65
C SER A 353 17.52 -0.48 5.15
N TYR A 354 16.27 -0.87 4.90
CA TYR A 354 15.20 0.04 4.52
C TYR A 354 14.35 0.45 5.73
N ALA A 355 14.01 -0.49 6.62
CA ALA A 355 13.23 -0.27 7.83
C ALA A 355 13.92 0.68 8.82
N SER A 356 15.25 0.59 8.97
CA SER A 356 16.08 1.49 9.81
C SER A 356 15.92 2.98 9.47
N ILE A 357 15.73 3.30 8.18
CA ILE A 357 15.55 4.67 7.67
C ILE A 357 14.10 4.98 7.24
N LEU A 358 13.15 4.04 7.43
CA LEU A 358 11.79 4.15 6.86
C LEU A 358 10.98 5.29 7.49
N TYR A 359 11.27 5.62 8.74
CA TYR A 359 10.64 6.68 9.50
C TYR A 359 11.68 7.69 9.94
N LEU A 360 11.36 8.99 9.91
CA LEU A 360 12.27 10.05 10.32
C LEU A 360 12.53 10.00 11.84
N ARG A 361 11.51 9.60 12.61
CA ARG A 361 11.53 9.33 14.06
C ARG A 361 10.63 8.13 14.35
N LEU A 362 11.01 7.23 15.26
CA LEU A 362 10.06 6.26 15.83
C LEU A 362 9.36 6.86 17.07
N PRO A 363 8.11 6.46 17.38
CA PRO A 363 7.49 6.74 18.67
C PRO A 363 8.34 6.18 19.82
N PRO A 364 8.40 6.85 20.99
CA PRO A 364 9.10 6.31 22.14
C PRO A 364 8.51 4.94 22.54
N ASN A 365 9.38 3.95 22.73
CA ASN A 365 9.07 2.55 23.01
C ASN A 365 8.47 1.72 21.85
N PHE A 366 8.33 2.24 20.63
CA PHE A 366 7.93 1.42 19.46
C PHE A 366 9.16 0.81 18.76
N ARG A 367 9.14 -0.51 18.54
CA ARG A 367 10.29 -1.28 18.04
C ARG A 367 9.94 -2.11 16.79
N ILE A 368 10.76 -2.03 15.75
CA ILE A 368 10.63 -2.92 14.58
C ILE A 368 11.55 -4.12 14.81
N ILE A 369 11.02 -5.33 14.87
CA ILE A 369 11.78 -6.56 15.15
C ILE A 369 11.70 -7.46 13.93
N LEU A 370 12.83 -7.63 13.24
CA LEU A 370 12.93 -8.38 11.99
C LEU A 370 13.72 -9.66 12.22
N ARG A 371 13.12 -10.83 11.92
CA ARG A 371 13.77 -12.15 12.01
C ARG A 371 14.44 -12.36 13.38
N GLY A 372 13.62 -12.34 14.43
CA GLY A 372 14.05 -12.40 15.84
C GLY A 372 14.89 -11.22 16.38
N LYS A 373 15.41 -10.29 15.56
CA LYS A 373 16.33 -9.22 15.99
C LYS A 373 15.80 -7.81 15.71
N GLU A 374 15.85 -6.96 16.73
CA GLU A 374 15.46 -5.54 16.63
C GLU A 374 16.22 -4.80 15.50
N VAL A 375 15.52 -3.93 14.78
CA VAL A 375 16.06 -3.06 13.74
C VAL A 375 16.41 -1.72 14.39
N GLU A 376 17.71 -1.47 14.51
CA GLU A 376 18.26 -0.20 14.93
C GLU A 376 17.75 0.93 14.01
N HIS A 377 17.14 1.96 14.61
CA HIS A 377 16.70 3.15 13.89
C HIS A 377 17.91 4.02 13.56
N HIS A 378 17.97 4.56 12.34
CA HIS A 378 19.16 5.26 11.85
C HIS A 378 18.81 6.62 11.26
N SER A 379 19.41 7.69 11.80
CA SER A 379 19.30 9.02 11.22
C SER A 379 20.39 9.25 10.17
N LEU A 380 20.01 9.60 8.93
CA LEU A 380 21.01 10.02 7.91
C LEU A 380 21.80 11.28 8.29
N LEU A 381 21.44 11.98 9.38
CA LEU A 381 22.26 13.05 9.94
C LEU A 381 23.53 12.52 10.62
N GLU A 382 23.53 11.26 11.05
CA GLU A 382 24.68 10.56 11.62
C GLU A 382 25.66 10.11 10.54
N ASP A 383 25.19 9.81 9.32
CA ASP A 383 26.05 9.57 8.15
C ASP A 383 26.69 10.87 7.62
N MET A 384 26.20 12.04 8.05
CA MET A 384 26.47 13.34 7.43
C MET A 384 27.66 14.07 8.06
N MET A 385 28.34 14.89 7.26
CA MET A 385 29.33 15.89 7.68
C MET A 385 29.20 17.19 6.87
N MET A 386 29.81 18.26 7.38
CA MET A 386 29.80 19.60 6.77
C MET A 386 28.38 20.15 6.51
N THR A 387 27.44 19.80 7.39
CA THR A 387 26.00 20.04 7.26
C THR A 387 25.66 21.53 7.15
N GLU A 388 24.79 21.89 6.21
CA GLU A 388 24.14 23.19 6.10
C GLU A 388 22.62 23.02 6.28
N ASP A 389 22.04 23.86 7.12
CA ASP A 389 20.59 23.91 7.37
C ASP A 389 19.95 24.97 6.47
N ILE A 390 18.94 24.56 5.70
CA ILE A 390 18.31 25.38 4.66
C ILE A 390 16.80 25.39 4.88
N THR A 391 16.23 26.59 5.04
CA THR A 391 14.79 26.81 5.10
C THR A 391 14.20 26.80 3.69
N TYR A 392 13.31 25.86 3.37
CA TYR A 392 12.53 25.87 2.12
C TYR A 392 11.09 26.29 2.40
N ARG A 393 10.68 27.45 1.87
CA ARG A 393 9.28 27.87 1.80
C ARG A 393 8.75 27.59 0.39
N PRO A 394 7.72 26.75 0.20
CA PRO A 394 7.08 26.57 -1.10
C PRO A 394 6.44 27.89 -1.54
N VAL A 395 6.62 28.28 -2.80
CA VAL A 395 5.94 29.44 -3.36
C VAL A 395 4.47 29.08 -3.61
N ALA A 396 3.54 29.76 -2.94
CA ALA A 396 2.11 29.61 -3.19
C ALA A 396 1.77 29.84 -4.67
N SER A 397 0.74 29.15 -5.17
CA SER A 397 0.28 29.26 -6.55
C SER A 397 -1.25 29.30 -6.56
N PRO A 398 -1.93 30.04 -7.45
CA PRO A 398 -3.38 30.25 -7.38
C PRO A 398 -4.24 28.97 -7.39
N GLU A 399 -3.68 27.85 -7.84
CA GLU A 399 -4.29 26.53 -7.89
C GLU A 399 -4.16 25.72 -6.59
N LEU A 400 -3.36 26.19 -5.63
CA LEU A 400 -3.05 25.51 -4.37
C LEU A 400 -3.18 26.46 -3.18
N SER A 401 -4.19 26.24 -2.35
CA SER A 401 -4.29 26.82 -1.01
C SER A 401 -3.30 26.14 -0.06
N LEU A 402 -2.01 26.42 -0.27
CA LEU A 402 -0.98 26.17 0.73
C LEU A 402 -1.12 27.20 1.86
N ASP A 403 -0.83 26.78 3.08
CA ASP A 403 -0.66 27.70 4.20
C ASP A 403 0.56 28.60 3.93
N GLU A 404 0.41 29.92 4.08
CA GLU A 404 1.47 30.88 3.71
C GLU A 404 2.71 30.71 4.59
N ASP A 405 2.53 30.17 5.81
CA ASP A 405 3.60 29.83 6.75
C ASP A 405 4.15 28.39 6.65
N MET A 406 3.72 27.61 5.65
CA MET A 406 4.27 26.28 5.46
C MET A 406 5.76 26.32 5.07
N VAL A 407 6.60 25.73 5.91
CA VAL A 407 8.06 25.71 5.78
C VAL A 407 8.56 24.29 6.02
N ALA A 408 9.49 23.84 5.18
CA ALA A 408 10.25 22.61 5.41
C ALA A 408 11.70 22.92 5.76
N ALA A 409 12.23 22.18 6.73
CA ALA A 409 13.66 22.12 7.00
C ALA A 409 14.32 21.15 6.01
N LEU A 410 15.28 21.65 5.23
CA LEU A 410 16.19 20.87 4.42
C LEU A 410 17.55 20.83 5.13
N LYS A 411 18.09 19.64 5.38
CA LYS A 411 19.47 19.45 5.80
C LYS A 411 20.26 18.90 4.61
N ILE A 412 21.42 19.47 4.32
CA ILE A 412 22.30 19.02 3.22
C ILE A 412 23.74 18.90 3.70
N GLY A 413 24.45 17.85 3.30
CA GLY A 413 25.83 17.61 3.70
C GLY A 413 26.51 16.59 2.80
N PHE A 414 27.76 16.25 3.10
CA PHE A 414 28.39 15.06 2.54
C PHE A 414 28.11 13.85 3.42
N VAL A 415 28.03 12.65 2.83
CA VAL A 415 28.26 11.41 3.57
C VAL A 415 29.73 11.40 4.05
N LYS A 416 29.99 10.95 5.28
CA LYS A 416 31.35 10.89 5.85
C LYS A 416 32.36 10.14 4.97
N ASP A 417 31.90 9.12 4.25
CA ASP A 417 32.71 8.32 3.31
C ASP A 417 33.03 9.05 1.99
N ALA A 418 32.58 10.30 1.79
CA ALA A 418 32.67 10.99 0.50
C ALA A 418 34.12 11.21 0.00
N HIS A 419 35.11 11.19 0.90
CA HIS A 419 36.54 11.18 0.54
C HIS A 419 36.96 9.99 -0.33
N HIS A 420 36.17 8.90 -0.35
CA HIS A 420 36.39 7.73 -1.21
C HIS A 420 35.76 7.86 -2.61
N HIS A 421 35.20 9.03 -2.95
CA HIS A 421 34.76 9.44 -4.31
C HIS A 421 33.67 8.54 -4.96
N ILE A 422 32.98 7.78 -4.11
CA ILE A 422 31.89 6.85 -4.44
C ILE A 422 30.72 7.60 -5.10
N ASP A 423 30.01 6.98 -6.05
CA ASP A 423 28.83 7.56 -6.70
C ASP A 423 27.56 7.50 -5.82
N ILE A 424 27.68 8.05 -4.61
CA ILE A 424 26.58 8.23 -3.64
C ILE A 424 26.11 9.67 -3.77
N GLN A 425 24.80 9.88 -3.99
CA GLN A 425 24.18 11.19 -3.86
C GLN A 425 22.65 11.09 -3.83
N GLY A 426 22.00 12.09 -3.22
CA GLY A 426 20.55 12.29 -3.32
C GLY A 426 19.88 12.67 -2.01
N PHE A 427 18.60 13.04 -2.10
CA PHE A 427 17.80 13.49 -0.97
C PHE A 427 16.83 12.40 -0.49
N ASN A 428 16.88 12.03 0.79
CA ASN A 428 15.78 11.30 1.42
C ASN A 428 14.63 12.29 1.68
N VAL A 429 13.51 12.08 1.00
CA VAL A 429 12.31 12.91 1.18
C VAL A 429 11.24 12.13 1.92
N TYR A 430 10.90 12.63 3.11
CA TYR A 430 9.84 12.15 3.98
C TYR A 430 8.56 12.96 3.76
N HIS A 431 7.42 12.39 4.12
CA HIS A 431 6.12 13.03 4.20
C HIS A 431 5.41 12.48 5.43
N LYS A 432 5.01 13.35 6.38
CA LYS A 432 4.42 12.98 7.67
C LYS A 432 5.22 11.85 8.34
N ASN A 433 6.48 12.11 8.68
CA ASN A 433 7.41 11.16 9.28
C ASN A 433 7.82 9.93 8.44
N ARG A 434 7.20 9.65 7.28
CA ARG A 434 7.44 8.43 6.47
C ARG A 434 8.30 8.71 5.22
N LEU A 435 9.33 7.90 4.98
CA LEU A 435 10.20 8.01 3.81
C LEU A 435 9.44 7.63 2.53
N ILE A 436 9.26 8.59 1.62
CA ILE A 436 8.56 8.41 0.33
C ILE A 436 9.54 8.21 -0.82
N LYS A 437 10.69 8.90 -0.78
CA LYS A 437 11.70 8.83 -1.82
C LYS A 437 13.12 8.71 -1.22
N PRO A 438 13.65 7.49 -1.05
CA PRO A 438 15.05 7.29 -0.65
C PRO A 438 16.01 7.79 -1.73
N PHE A 439 17.03 8.54 -1.31
CA PHE A 439 18.16 9.01 -2.11
C PHE A 439 17.77 9.53 -3.51
N TRP A 440 16.83 10.49 -3.57
CA TRP A 440 16.44 11.15 -4.81
C TRP A 440 17.61 11.91 -5.41
N ARG A 441 18.24 11.28 -6.41
CA ARG A 441 19.22 11.90 -7.30
C ARG A 441 18.50 12.94 -8.16
N VAL A 442 18.56 14.21 -7.75
CA VAL A 442 18.01 15.36 -8.51
C VAL A 442 19.00 15.91 -9.54
N TRP A 443 20.27 15.51 -9.48
CA TRP A 443 21.33 15.94 -10.39
C TRP A 443 22.00 14.75 -11.09
N ASN A 444 21.87 14.72 -12.41
CA ASN A 444 22.55 13.78 -13.30
C ASN A 444 23.70 14.50 -14.00
N ALA A 445 24.87 14.51 -13.38
CA ALA A 445 26.11 14.98 -14.00
C ALA A 445 26.75 13.86 -14.84
N ALA A 446 27.41 14.22 -15.95
CA ALA A 446 28.20 13.28 -16.74
C ALA A 446 29.59 12.99 -16.14
N GLY A 447 30.05 13.83 -15.21
CA GLY A 447 31.27 13.63 -14.42
C GLY A 447 30.97 13.29 -12.96
N SER A 448 31.96 13.44 -12.09
CA SER A 448 31.83 13.17 -10.65
C SER A 448 31.04 14.23 -9.86
N ASP A 449 30.29 15.11 -10.51
CA ASP A 449 29.63 16.21 -9.80
C ASP A 449 28.38 15.74 -9.02
N GLY A 450 28.17 16.36 -7.86
CA GLY A 450 27.12 16.02 -6.91
C GLY A 450 27.42 14.82 -6.02
N ARG A 451 28.50 14.07 -6.28
CA ARG A 451 28.93 12.91 -5.47
C ARG A 451 29.24 13.30 -4.03
N GLY A 452 29.02 12.35 -3.13
CA GLY A 452 29.08 12.53 -1.70
C GLY A 452 27.87 13.27 -1.11
N VAL A 453 27.16 14.11 -1.89
CA VAL A 453 26.12 15.00 -1.33
C VAL A 453 24.84 14.23 -1.05
N ILE A 454 24.51 14.13 0.24
CA ILE A 454 23.25 13.60 0.76
C ILE A 454 22.42 14.73 1.38
N GLY A 455 21.10 14.54 1.46
CA GLY A 455 20.24 15.49 2.16
C GLY A 455 18.95 14.85 2.68
N LEU A 456 18.29 15.57 3.58
CA LEU A 456 17.10 15.14 4.29
C LEU A 456 16.06 16.26 4.26
N LEU A 457 14.84 15.93 3.85
CA LEU A 457 13.72 16.86 3.72
C LEU A 457 12.42 16.19 4.20
N GLU A 458 11.64 16.87 5.05
CA GLU A 458 10.24 16.51 5.35
C GLU A 458 9.33 17.46 4.54
N ALA A 459 8.45 16.92 3.68
CA ALA A 459 7.82 17.64 2.57
C ALA A 459 6.29 17.45 2.52
N ASP A 460 5.61 17.93 3.55
CA ASP A 460 4.18 17.64 3.77
C ASP A 460 3.22 18.31 2.77
N PHE A 461 3.70 19.30 2.02
CA PHE A 461 2.98 19.97 0.91
C PHE A 461 2.89 19.16 -0.39
N ILE A 462 3.73 18.13 -0.60
CA ILE A 462 3.64 17.24 -1.77
C ILE A 462 2.99 15.91 -1.42
N GLN A 463 1.95 15.54 -2.16
CA GLN A 463 1.22 14.29 -1.92
C GLN A 463 2.00 13.08 -2.47
N PRO A 464 2.14 11.99 -1.67
CA PRO A 464 2.65 10.72 -2.16
C PRO A 464 1.76 10.14 -3.26
N ALA A 465 2.37 9.38 -4.18
CA ALA A 465 1.65 8.51 -5.08
C ALA A 465 1.02 7.32 -4.32
N HIS A 466 0.04 6.64 -4.92
CA HIS A 466 -0.77 5.57 -4.33
C HIS A 466 0.00 4.44 -3.61
N ASN A 467 1.26 4.16 -4.01
CA ASN A 467 2.12 3.13 -3.42
C ASN A 467 3.16 3.64 -2.39
N LYS A 468 3.15 4.95 -2.09
CA LYS A 468 4.11 5.65 -1.20
C LYS A 468 5.60 5.49 -1.58
N GLN A 469 5.92 5.17 -2.83
CA GLN A 469 7.31 5.04 -3.35
C GLN A 469 7.73 6.21 -4.27
N GLY A 470 7.02 7.34 -4.16
CA GLY A 470 7.20 8.53 -4.97
C GLY A 470 6.06 9.52 -4.72
N PHE A 471 6.08 10.65 -5.43
CA PHE A 471 5.11 11.73 -5.30
C PHE A 471 4.27 11.89 -6.58
N GLU A 472 3.10 12.49 -6.45
CA GLU A 472 2.27 12.85 -7.61
C GLU A 472 3.01 13.86 -8.52
N ARG A 473 2.99 13.61 -9.83
CA ARG A 473 3.66 14.46 -10.85
C ARG A 473 2.94 15.81 -10.99
N THR A 474 3.32 16.76 -10.14
CA THR A 474 2.74 18.11 -10.05
C THR A 474 3.75 19.21 -10.38
N ALA A 475 3.26 20.40 -10.75
CA ALA A 475 4.09 21.59 -10.90
C ALA A 475 4.74 22.06 -9.58
N LEU A 476 4.22 21.62 -8.42
CA LEU A 476 4.87 21.81 -7.12
C LEU A 476 6.09 20.89 -6.97
N LEU A 477 5.95 19.60 -7.26
CA LEU A 477 7.06 18.63 -7.22
C LEU A 477 8.23 19.06 -8.13
N ALA A 478 7.93 19.53 -9.35
CA ALA A 478 8.95 20.02 -10.27
C ALA A 478 9.69 21.28 -9.75
N ARG A 479 9.01 22.16 -8.99
CA ARG A 479 9.65 23.31 -8.34
C ARG A 479 10.57 22.88 -7.19
N VAL A 480 10.18 21.87 -6.42
CA VAL A 480 11.02 21.26 -5.38
C VAL A 480 12.27 20.63 -5.98
N GLU A 481 12.13 19.81 -7.02
CA GLU A 481 13.26 19.14 -7.71
C GLU A 481 14.29 20.16 -8.23
N ASN A 482 13.82 21.21 -8.91
CA ASN A 482 14.68 22.29 -9.41
C ASN A 482 15.38 23.07 -8.27
N ARG A 483 14.72 23.31 -7.14
CA ARG A 483 15.33 24.01 -6.00
C ARG A 483 16.35 23.13 -5.28
N LEU A 484 16.05 21.84 -5.06
CA LEU A 484 17.01 20.86 -4.54
C LEU A 484 18.23 20.74 -5.46
N ASN A 485 18.04 20.76 -6.79
CA ASN A 485 19.12 20.79 -7.77
C ASN A 485 19.99 22.06 -7.67
N LYS A 486 19.39 23.27 -7.50
CA LYS A 486 20.15 24.52 -7.23
C LYS A 486 20.95 24.40 -5.92
N TYR A 487 20.35 23.89 -4.84
CA TYR A 487 21.02 23.71 -3.56
C TYR A 487 22.18 22.71 -3.64
N GLN A 488 21.97 21.52 -4.22
CA GLN A 488 23.02 20.49 -4.38
C GLN A 488 24.20 21.03 -5.21
N LYS A 489 23.93 21.77 -6.30
CA LYS A 489 24.98 22.42 -7.11
C LYS A 489 25.74 23.51 -6.35
N THR A 490 25.03 24.36 -5.61
CA THR A 490 25.65 25.47 -4.87
C THR A 490 26.50 24.95 -3.73
N TYR A 491 25.97 24.01 -2.93
CA TYR A 491 26.70 23.31 -1.89
C TYR A 491 27.92 22.59 -2.45
N TRP A 492 27.74 21.82 -3.53
CA TRP A 492 28.84 21.03 -4.09
C TRP A 492 29.96 21.91 -4.67
N CYS A 493 29.66 22.84 -5.56
CA CYS A 493 30.70 23.67 -6.18
C CYS A 493 31.44 24.57 -5.17
N LYS A 494 30.81 24.89 -4.02
CA LYS A 494 31.45 25.58 -2.90
C LYS A 494 32.44 24.66 -2.17
N ARG A 495 32.00 23.46 -1.79
CA ARG A 495 32.73 22.58 -0.86
C ARG A 495 33.60 21.49 -1.50
N CYS A 496 33.43 21.23 -2.81
CA CYS A 496 34.52 20.91 -3.76
C CYS A 496 35.71 20.11 -3.20
N HIS A 497 36.65 20.91 -2.70
CA HIS A 497 38.00 20.58 -2.28
C HIS A 497 38.08 20.00 -0.86
N GLU A 498 37.09 20.26 0.00
CA GLU A 498 37.02 19.75 1.37
C GLU A 498 36.97 18.21 1.40
N ILE A 499 36.42 17.58 0.35
CA ILE A 499 36.43 16.11 0.14
C ILE A 499 37.37 15.66 -1.00
N GLY A 500 38.38 16.47 -1.36
CA GLY A 500 39.48 16.06 -2.23
C GLY A 500 39.23 16.08 -3.74
N TYR A 501 38.17 16.73 -4.23
CA TYR A 501 38.00 16.99 -5.66
C TYR A 501 38.60 18.35 -6.07
N ALA A 502 38.92 18.52 -7.35
CA ALA A 502 39.45 19.77 -7.88
C ALA A 502 38.42 20.93 -7.75
N PRO A 503 38.82 22.13 -7.28
CA PRO A 503 37.90 23.27 -7.14
C PRO A 503 37.18 23.65 -8.44
N ARG A 504 35.84 23.59 -8.43
CA ARG A 504 35.01 24.11 -9.52
C ARG A 504 35.01 25.65 -9.48
N ARG A 505 35.53 26.31 -10.52
CA ARG A 505 35.33 27.76 -10.70
C ARG A 505 33.84 28.05 -10.88
N MET A 506 33.24 28.75 -9.91
CA MET A 506 31.89 29.30 -10.05
C MET A 506 31.84 30.25 -11.26
N GLN A 507 31.09 29.89 -12.31
CA GLN A 507 30.74 30.83 -13.36
C GLN A 507 29.67 31.78 -12.82
N LYS A 508 29.85 33.10 -13.00
CA LYS A 508 29.04 34.17 -12.36
C LYS A 508 27.54 34.23 -12.71
N ASN A 509 27.01 33.28 -13.48
CA ASN A 509 25.63 33.30 -13.99
C ASN A 509 24.59 32.72 -13.01
N VAL A 510 24.84 32.76 -11.69
CA VAL A 510 23.93 32.21 -10.65
C VAL A 510 23.33 33.30 -9.76
N GLU A 511 23.92 34.51 -9.74
CA GLU A 511 23.52 35.62 -8.87
C GLU A 511 22.28 36.39 -9.38
N SER A 512 21.91 36.25 -10.66
CA SER A 512 20.84 37.02 -11.31
C SER A 512 19.41 36.53 -11.01
N CYS A 513 19.11 36.14 -9.77
CA CYS A 513 17.82 35.56 -9.39
C CYS A 513 17.35 35.91 -7.96
N ASP A 514 18.17 36.61 -7.16
CA ASP A 514 17.89 36.89 -5.76
C ASP A 514 17.85 38.43 -5.52
N MET A 515 17.08 39.16 -6.36
CA MET A 515 16.91 40.63 -6.33
C MET A 515 15.48 41.14 -6.70
N GLU A 516 14.42 40.41 -6.32
CA GLU A 516 13.03 40.92 -6.32
C GLU A 516 12.38 40.74 -4.94
N ALA A 517 12.95 41.39 -3.91
CA ALA A 517 12.44 41.35 -2.54
C ALA A 517 12.68 42.65 -1.73
N SER A 518 12.72 43.82 -2.38
CA SER A 518 12.69 45.12 -1.70
C SER A 518 12.30 46.29 -2.62
N GLN A 519 11.51 47.21 -2.05
CA GLN A 519 11.04 48.51 -2.55
C GLN A 519 9.70 48.56 -3.31
N VAL A 520 8.69 49.03 -2.58
CA VAL A 520 7.44 49.62 -3.09
C VAL A 520 7.31 51.01 -2.43
N THR A 521 6.60 51.94 -3.10
CA THR A 521 6.42 53.38 -2.77
C THR A 521 7.64 54.26 -3.12
N ASN A 522 7.56 55.29 -3.97
CA ASN A 522 6.47 56.24 -4.20
C ASN A 522 6.38 56.77 -5.66
N ASN A 523 5.29 57.49 -5.95
CA ASN A 523 4.98 58.07 -7.27
C ASN A 523 5.69 59.41 -7.52
N ALA A 524 6.18 59.63 -8.75
CA ALA A 524 6.03 60.90 -9.48
C ALA A 524 6.41 60.77 -10.98
N ALA A 525 5.56 61.31 -11.84
CA ALA A 525 5.88 61.81 -13.18
C ALA A 525 5.77 63.36 -13.14
N PRO A 526 6.21 64.16 -14.13
CA PRO A 526 6.36 63.81 -15.55
C PRO A 526 7.51 64.52 -16.32
N ALA A 527 7.38 64.48 -17.66
CA ALA A 527 7.81 65.49 -18.66
C ALA A 527 9.08 65.25 -19.51
N GLN A 528 8.80 64.99 -20.80
CA GLN A 528 9.38 65.64 -21.99
C GLN A 528 10.91 65.88 -22.07
N SER A 529 11.55 65.26 -23.07
CA SER A 529 11.88 65.99 -24.32
C SER A 529 12.50 65.11 -25.42
N ARG A 530 12.40 65.60 -26.65
CA ARG A 530 13.13 65.19 -27.87
C ARG A 530 13.54 66.52 -28.54
N PRO A 531 14.69 66.62 -29.24
CA PRO A 531 14.64 66.26 -30.66
C PRO A 531 15.94 65.70 -31.28
N LYS A 532 15.79 65.32 -32.55
CA LYS A 532 16.76 64.74 -33.50
C LYS A 532 17.89 65.72 -33.88
N ARG A 533 18.98 65.18 -34.44
CA ARG A 533 19.51 65.69 -35.74
C ARG A 533 20.16 64.57 -36.56
N ASN A 534 20.16 64.71 -37.89
CA ASN A 534 20.62 63.71 -38.88
C ASN A 534 21.86 64.20 -39.64
N SER A 535 22.78 63.29 -40.01
CA SER A 535 23.42 63.14 -41.35
C SER A 535 24.15 61.78 -41.37
N GLN A 536 23.97 60.84 -42.32
CA GLN A 536 24.45 60.82 -43.72
C GLN A 536 26.00 60.81 -43.83
N LYS A 537 26.68 59.87 -44.53
CA LYS A 537 26.28 58.98 -45.66
C LYS A 537 26.94 57.57 -45.68
N GLU A 538 26.26 56.67 -46.41
CA GLU A 538 26.72 55.64 -47.39
C GLU A 538 28.23 55.44 -47.66
N ALA A 539 28.76 54.27 -48.06
CA ALA A 539 28.24 52.89 -48.30
C ALA A 539 29.47 51.90 -48.31
N THR A 540 29.38 50.55 -48.34
CA THR A 540 28.79 49.67 -49.37
C THR A 540 28.69 48.18 -48.95
N GLN A 541 27.68 47.49 -49.52
CA GLN A 541 27.66 46.10 -50.05
C GLN A 541 28.18 44.90 -49.21
N THR A 542 27.53 43.72 -49.17
CA THR A 542 26.22 43.25 -49.68
C THR A 542 25.74 42.04 -48.85
N GLN A 543 24.42 41.84 -48.74
CA GLN A 543 23.77 40.68 -48.10
C GLN A 543 23.19 39.70 -49.12
N ALA A 544 23.22 38.39 -48.83
CA ALA A 544 22.14 37.39 -49.05
C ALA A 544 22.64 36.01 -48.56
N SER A 545 21.96 35.12 -47.81
CA SER A 545 20.57 34.90 -47.37
C SER A 545 19.74 33.87 -48.16
N VAL A 546 19.71 32.64 -47.64
CA VAL A 546 18.55 31.73 -47.47
C VAL A 546 17.63 31.45 -48.68
N ALA A 547 17.60 30.18 -49.15
CA ALA A 547 16.37 29.36 -49.22
C ALA A 547 16.59 27.87 -49.60
N LYS A 548 15.62 27.06 -49.14
CA LYS A 548 15.18 25.68 -49.49
C LYS A 548 15.41 25.28 -50.97
N THR A 549 15.56 24.01 -51.38
CA THR A 549 14.60 22.88 -51.17
C THR A 549 15.21 21.51 -51.56
N THR A 550 14.62 20.42 -51.06
CA THR A 550 14.82 18.99 -51.38
C THR A 550 14.71 18.62 -52.87
N LEU A 551 15.43 17.59 -53.35
CA LEU A 551 14.87 16.44 -54.12
C LEU A 551 15.90 15.30 -54.39
N GLU A 552 15.40 14.06 -54.24
CA GLU A 552 15.72 12.74 -54.83
C GLU A 552 17.13 12.16 -55.15
N ILE A 553 17.32 10.93 -54.64
CA ILE A 553 17.71 9.66 -55.31
C ILE A 553 18.99 9.61 -56.17
N GLY A 554 19.90 8.69 -55.80
CA GLY A 554 20.93 8.13 -56.69
C GLY A 554 21.67 6.94 -56.09
N LEU A 555 21.36 5.70 -56.54
CA LEU A 555 22.13 4.51 -56.16
C LEU A 555 23.52 4.52 -56.80
N ARG A 556 24.53 3.98 -56.10
CA ARG A 556 25.69 3.35 -56.76
C ARG A 556 26.39 2.32 -55.85
N ASN A 557 26.38 1.06 -56.29
CA ASN A 557 27.16 -0.01 -55.68
C ASN A 557 28.66 0.18 -55.95
N ARG A 558 29.49 -0.28 -55.02
CA ARG A 558 30.80 -0.87 -55.33
C ARG A 558 31.02 -2.13 -54.50
N THR A 559 31.56 -3.15 -55.14
CA THR A 559 31.84 -4.47 -54.59
C THR A 559 33.34 -4.71 -54.42
N ASN A 560 33.66 -5.82 -53.76
CA ASN A 560 34.92 -6.60 -53.76
C ASN A 560 35.71 -6.55 -52.44
N GLY A 561 36.11 -7.74 -51.98
CA GLY A 561 36.93 -7.93 -50.76
C GLY A 561 36.62 -9.26 -50.06
N VAL A 562 37.13 -10.38 -50.57
CA VAL A 562 37.03 -11.69 -49.92
C VAL A 562 38.18 -11.87 -48.93
N GLY A 563 37.87 -12.29 -47.69
CA GLY A 563 38.84 -12.64 -46.65
C GLY A 563 38.28 -13.75 -45.76
N ILE A 564 39.13 -14.67 -45.28
CA ILE A 564 38.72 -15.96 -44.71
C ILE A 564 39.31 -16.17 -43.31
N ARG A 565 38.52 -16.86 -42.46
CA ARG A 565 38.84 -17.56 -41.18
C ARG A 565 38.85 -16.81 -39.84
N SER A 566 38.12 -17.47 -38.92
CA SER A 566 38.49 -17.89 -37.55
C SER A 566 38.37 -16.96 -36.32
N LEU A 567 37.49 -17.43 -35.43
CA LEU A 567 37.64 -17.56 -33.96
C LEU A 567 37.45 -16.34 -33.05
N SER A 568 36.99 -16.68 -31.83
CA SER A 568 36.72 -15.83 -30.66
C SER A 568 35.61 -14.78 -30.77
N HIS A 569 34.62 -14.89 -29.87
CA HIS A 569 33.76 -13.77 -29.46
C HIS A 569 34.24 -13.30 -28.07
N PRO A 570 34.64 -12.04 -27.90
CA PRO A 570 34.77 -11.43 -26.58
C PRO A 570 33.39 -11.00 -26.05
N HIS A 571 33.22 -10.98 -24.73
CA HIS A 571 32.01 -10.47 -24.09
C HIS A 571 31.82 -8.96 -24.31
N PRO A 572 30.60 -8.48 -24.63
CA PRO A 572 30.25 -7.09 -24.44
C PRO A 572 29.85 -6.83 -22.97
N THR A 573 30.50 -5.86 -22.33
CA THR A 573 30.01 -5.29 -21.05
C THR A 573 28.66 -4.59 -21.27
N PRO A 574 27.63 -4.85 -20.44
CA PRO A 574 26.38 -4.10 -20.50
C PRO A 574 26.59 -2.68 -19.96
N ALA A 575 26.48 -1.68 -20.83
CA ALA A 575 26.37 -0.29 -20.42
C ALA A 575 24.98 -0.01 -19.84
N SER A 576 24.90 0.94 -18.89
CA SER A 576 23.62 1.37 -18.31
C SER A 576 22.77 2.12 -19.34
N MET A 577 21.61 1.56 -19.68
CA MET A 577 20.54 2.26 -20.41
C MET A 577 19.24 2.23 -19.62
N GLU A 578 18.96 3.31 -18.91
CA GLU A 578 17.58 3.69 -18.63
C GLU A 578 16.98 4.26 -19.92
N SER A 579 15.95 3.61 -20.47
CA SER A 579 15.19 4.12 -21.62
C SER A 579 13.69 3.97 -21.38
N ASP A 580 13.11 4.96 -20.70
CA ASP A 580 11.66 5.09 -20.50
C ASP A 580 10.96 5.31 -21.85
N ASN A 581 10.39 4.24 -22.42
CA ASN A 581 9.56 4.29 -23.63
C ASN A 581 8.14 3.84 -23.29
N SER A 582 7.36 4.75 -22.71
CA SER A 582 5.98 4.48 -22.28
C SER A 582 4.99 4.52 -23.45
N THR A 583 4.68 3.35 -24.02
CA THR A 583 3.58 3.23 -25.01
C THR A 583 2.25 3.54 -24.34
N SER A 584 1.57 4.61 -24.77
CA SER A 584 0.37 5.14 -24.11
C SER A 584 -0.88 4.30 -24.37
N PHE A 585 -1.32 3.52 -23.37
CA PHE A 585 -2.69 2.97 -23.34
C PHE A 585 -3.67 3.95 -22.70
N THR A 586 -4.58 4.47 -23.53
CA THR A 586 -5.54 5.53 -23.16
C THR A 586 -6.68 5.00 -22.31
N TYR A 587 -6.64 5.21 -20.99
CA TYR A 587 -7.80 4.99 -20.12
C TYR A 587 -8.94 5.98 -20.44
N MET A 588 -10.15 5.47 -20.70
CA MET A 588 -11.33 6.33 -20.87
C MET A 588 -11.72 6.98 -19.54
N ARG A 589 -11.50 8.29 -19.45
CA ARG A 589 -11.93 9.12 -18.32
C ARG A 589 -13.43 9.41 -18.44
N LEU A 590 -14.26 8.75 -17.63
CA LEU A 590 -15.70 9.02 -17.54
C LEU A 590 -15.95 10.51 -17.25
N ARG A 591 -16.46 11.24 -18.24
CA ARG A 591 -16.87 12.65 -18.09
C ARG A 591 -18.18 12.71 -17.32
N GLN A 592 -18.11 13.06 -16.03
CA GLN A 592 -19.29 13.54 -15.31
C GLN A 592 -19.80 14.83 -15.98
N LEU A 593 -21.01 14.79 -16.54
CA LEU A 593 -21.67 15.96 -17.11
C LEU A 593 -22.12 16.89 -15.99
N ARG A 594 -21.46 18.05 -15.86
CA ARG A 594 -21.87 19.10 -14.92
C ARG A 594 -23.28 19.59 -15.27
N ARG A 595 -24.22 19.44 -14.33
CA ARG A 595 -25.44 20.26 -14.31
C ARG A 595 -25.10 21.67 -13.76
N PRO A 596 -25.71 22.75 -14.26
CA PRO A 596 -25.52 24.07 -13.68
C PRO A 596 -26.18 24.15 -12.29
N HIS A 597 -25.55 24.87 -11.35
CA HIS A 597 -26.15 25.18 -10.06
C HIS A 597 -27.11 26.39 -10.17
N PRO A 598 -28.18 26.45 -9.36
CA PRO A 598 -29.01 27.65 -9.23
C PRO A 598 -28.25 28.79 -8.51
N PRO A 599 -28.68 30.06 -8.68
CA PRO A 599 -28.06 31.20 -8.02
C PRO A 599 -28.26 31.18 -6.48
N PRO A 600 -27.35 31.79 -5.70
CA PRO A 600 -27.41 31.76 -4.23
C PRO A 600 -28.49 32.70 -3.67
N HIS A 601 -29.10 32.29 -2.55
CA HIS A 601 -29.98 33.14 -1.74
C HIS A 601 -29.18 34.22 -0.99
N PRO A 602 -29.78 35.40 -0.72
CA PRO A 602 -29.12 36.48 0.02
C PRO A 602 -28.92 36.14 1.51
N PRO A 603 -27.89 36.70 2.17
CA PRO A 603 -27.54 36.37 3.55
C PRO A 603 -28.55 36.93 4.58
N PRO A 604 -28.71 36.29 5.75
CA PRO A 604 -29.57 36.77 6.82
C PRO A 604 -29.07 38.09 7.42
N ARG A 605 -30.02 38.95 7.84
CA ARG A 605 -29.72 40.25 8.44
C ARG A 605 -29.09 40.09 9.83
N ARG A 606 -28.05 40.88 10.14
CA ARG A 606 -27.45 40.95 11.48
C ARG A 606 -28.43 41.57 12.50
N PRO A 607 -28.55 41.03 13.72
CA PRO A 607 -29.08 41.79 14.86
C PRO A 607 -28.10 42.91 15.26
N PRO A 608 -28.57 43.99 15.93
CA PRO A 608 -27.75 45.16 16.25
C PRO A 608 -26.75 44.91 17.39
N ARG A 609 -25.66 45.68 17.41
CA ARG A 609 -24.73 45.76 18.55
C ARG A 609 -25.38 46.55 19.70
N LEU A 610 -25.23 46.06 20.94
CA LEU A 610 -25.59 46.79 22.16
C LEU A 610 -24.43 46.82 23.17
N LEU A 611 -23.71 47.94 23.17
CA LEU A 611 -22.89 48.51 24.25
C LEU A 611 -22.79 50.03 23.94
N PRO A 612 -22.59 50.93 24.94
CA PRO A 612 -22.09 50.69 26.29
C PRO A 612 -22.95 51.28 27.44
N LEU A 613 -22.62 50.91 28.67
CA LEU A 613 -22.86 51.71 29.90
C LEU A 613 -21.70 51.47 30.89
N ARG A 614 -21.28 52.50 31.64
CA ARG A 614 -20.04 52.45 32.46
C ARG A 614 -20.08 53.42 33.65
N ARG A 615 -19.95 52.91 34.89
CA ARG A 615 -19.92 53.66 36.20
C ARG A 615 -21.28 54.31 36.55
N ARG A 616 -21.68 54.56 37.81
CA ARG A 616 -21.21 54.24 39.19
C ARG A 616 -22.51 54.13 40.08
N ALA A 617 -22.61 53.87 41.38
CA ALA A 617 -21.75 53.69 42.58
C ALA A 617 -22.59 52.93 43.67
N GLU A 618 -22.18 52.57 44.90
CA GLU A 618 -20.92 52.59 45.68
C GLU A 618 -21.05 51.56 46.86
N ALA A 619 -20.19 51.66 47.89
CA ALA A 619 -20.35 51.34 49.34
C ALA A 619 -21.54 50.50 49.86
N SER A 620 -21.37 49.53 50.79
CA SER A 620 -20.19 49.01 51.54
C SER A 620 -20.62 47.71 52.32
N ARG A 621 -19.93 47.09 53.31
CA ARG A 621 -18.80 47.43 54.20
C ARG A 621 -18.24 46.16 54.91
N HIS A 622 -16.91 45.97 54.97
CA HIS A 622 -16.13 45.02 55.83
C HIS A 622 -16.41 43.50 55.67
N GLY A 623 -15.47 42.58 55.95
CA GLY A 623 -14.06 42.73 56.36
C GLY A 623 -13.32 41.37 56.46
N ASP A 624 -11.99 41.41 56.44
CA ASP A 624 -10.99 40.31 56.34
C ASP A 624 -9.83 40.61 57.34
N PRO A 625 -8.80 39.75 57.56
CA PRO A 625 -8.63 38.28 57.48
C PRO A 625 -7.99 37.79 58.83
N PRO A 626 -6.90 36.96 59.00
CA PRO A 626 -6.24 35.92 58.16
C PRO A 626 -5.83 34.59 58.87
N LEU A 627 -5.29 33.66 58.06
CA LEU A 627 -4.21 32.66 58.29
C LEU A 627 -3.72 32.32 59.71
N LEU A 628 -3.48 31.01 59.93
CA LEU A 628 -2.28 30.50 60.62
C LEU A 628 -1.90 29.08 60.14
N GLN A 629 -0.72 28.60 60.56
CA GLN A 629 -0.04 27.36 60.17
C GLN A 629 0.47 26.64 61.45
N GLU A 630 1.29 25.58 61.33
CA GLU A 630 1.99 24.85 62.42
C GLU A 630 1.15 23.91 63.31
N GLN A 631 1.71 22.93 64.05
CA GLN A 631 2.73 21.90 63.72
C GLN A 631 2.83 20.86 64.88
N THR A 632 3.50 19.71 64.67
CA THR A 632 3.88 18.66 65.68
C THR A 632 2.73 17.92 66.40
N GLY A 633 2.89 16.73 67.00
CA GLY A 633 3.99 15.75 67.04
C GLY A 633 3.38 14.32 67.18
N GLU A 634 3.95 13.25 66.64
CA GLU A 634 5.16 12.49 67.06
C GLU A 634 4.87 11.36 68.09
N SER A 635 5.31 10.13 67.74
CA SER A 635 5.59 8.91 68.54
C SER A 635 4.79 7.62 68.20
N ASP A 636 5.31 6.40 68.41
CA ASP A 636 6.61 5.80 68.00
C ASP A 636 6.53 4.23 68.05
N GLN A 637 7.46 3.52 67.40
CA GLN A 637 7.78 2.08 67.51
C GLN A 637 6.77 1.08 66.88
N ASN A 638 7.14 -0.14 66.44
CA ASN A 638 8.39 -0.90 66.64
C ASN A 638 8.67 -1.92 65.50
N ARG A 639 9.95 -2.07 65.07
CA ARG A 639 10.74 -3.27 64.61
C ARG A 639 10.10 -4.43 63.78
N GLN A 640 10.80 -5.21 62.93
CA GLN A 640 12.25 -5.47 62.80
C GLN A 640 12.66 -6.08 61.41
N SER A 641 13.94 -5.89 61.02
CA SER A 641 14.85 -6.70 60.15
C SER A 641 14.37 -7.84 59.21
N GLY A 642 14.96 -8.09 58.03
CA GLY A 642 16.03 -7.38 57.29
C GLY A 642 17.10 -8.28 56.62
N SER A 643 17.83 -7.75 55.63
CA SER A 643 19.14 -8.19 55.06
C SER A 643 19.29 -9.61 54.46
N ARG A 644 20.15 -9.85 53.45
CA ARG A 644 21.19 -9.01 52.84
C ARG A 644 20.95 -8.78 51.35
#